data_AF-A0A915NJD7-F1
#
_entry.id   AF-A0A915NJD7-F1
#
_cell.length_a   1.000
_cell.length_b   1.000
_cell.length_c   1.000
_cell.angle_alpha   90.00
_cell.angle_beta   90.00
_cell.angle_gamma   90.00
#
_symmetry.space_group_name_H-M   'P 1'
#
loop_
_entity.id
_entity.type
_entity.pdbx_description
1 polymer ?
#
loop_
_entity_poly.entity_id
_entity_poly.type
_entity_poly.pdbx_seq_one_letter_code
_entity_poly.pdbx_strand_id
1 'polypeptide(L)'
;MGNVKKPGDKDFTIVTASNVKYFETLRKLLYIIKQQFGCSQKIIGYDLGGISENKTMMEDINSVCLLEWRKFDWNVIKEDIHSPKAYAWKIFILAEIYSQYDTFIYMDTSIVIDEAKSFDPTFEGIKDGKISEAIFFGGTYSYLPLVSQLVQWDNTMYEAGFNIMHKSEYTRKLLKWALLCAATKQCIEPDYSYINCTSDYSSTVGTCHRYDQSVFGIINVNGEYQRSILSTGEEFLPHSHADHPRRKVKYSVQRDKGKGVVEGPSSPHSPSHPATLIDSIFPNMTFSLVELSFLVRILIEVDKLKITKNYEKGLLELIRNCKEEVLDRVKDETALGVRDQAKHEKNFETISKSDLIENMFEKVKKRFHLILNNQSEAPIEFIYKRLDSLSNTMTVDSLDGFFEEFGIELEIEFYEPGDDLTDLIDEARNEIKNLSKNMFLKLYKKCIKITLVEQNIFILWHLFGFARNLIRSFILFESKNEHYNDLLLKINKTISIFGYFKAYDIFEVKANYFMDLLKKGEIFNLNNVEVEYEGYSFVRDQMLKTLQEAESEENIIFPAIFFPIEKSEHIIINLPLFYLQNKVPVKHSKLTLKECVSIKRNLVLDPYTTFPTTSFYLFYYNIDKKEKTKLEEFVINPYFVYLIEEESKNKSEREYLGVDIVDLEYTEDGDVVGPPQKHISLLNWIRGYVQNC
;
A
#
# COMPACT_ATOMS: atom_id res chain seq x y z
N MET A 1 24.06 -0.59 -18.93
CA MET A 1 23.38 0.57 -19.55
C MET A 1 23.96 0.80 -20.94
N GLY A 2 23.17 1.26 -21.91
CA GLY A 2 23.69 1.63 -23.23
C GLY A 2 24.66 2.82 -23.14
N ASN A 3 25.42 3.10 -24.21
CA ASN A 3 26.29 4.28 -24.23
C ASN A 3 25.45 5.57 -24.19
N VAL A 4 25.43 6.25 -23.04
CA VAL A 4 24.79 7.57 -22.88
C VAL A 4 25.51 8.57 -23.79
N LYS A 5 24.77 9.13 -24.75
CA LYS A 5 25.30 10.11 -25.71
C LYS A 5 25.14 11.52 -25.15
N LYS A 6 25.99 12.45 -25.59
CA LYS A 6 26.00 13.85 -25.12
C LYS A 6 25.89 14.85 -26.28
N PRO A 7 25.52 16.12 -26.02
CA PRO A 7 25.51 17.17 -27.02
C PRO A 7 26.81 17.23 -27.83
N GLY A 8 26.69 17.34 -29.15
CA GLY A 8 27.78 17.26 -30.11
C GLY A 8 28.00 15.86 -30.71
N ASP A 9 27.48 14.79 -30.09
CA ASP A 9 27.43 13.46 -30.73
C ASP A 9 26.36 13.45 -31.83
N LYS A 10 26.68 12.84 -32.98
CA LYS A 10 25.77 12.69 -34.13
C LYS A 10 24.48 11.92 -33.79
N ASP A 11 24.56 11.05 -32.77
CA ASP A 11 23.44 10.21 -32.33
C ASP A 11 22.64 10.86 -31.18
N PHE A 12 23.07 12.03 -30.70
CA PHE A 12 22.35 12.79 -29.67
C PHE A 12 21.36 13.77 -30.31
N THR A 13 20.16 13.88 -29.75
CA THR A 13 19.10 14.75 -30.30
C THR A 13 18.72 15.86 -29.32
N ILE A 14 18.63 17.09 -29.81
CA ILE A 14 18.03 18.22 -29.09
C ILE A 14 16.59 18.41 -29.58
N VAL A 15 15.65 18.60 -28.67
CA VAL A 15 14.23 18.78 -28.96
C VAL A 15 13.76 20.13 -28.45
N THR A 16 12.95 20.83 -29.23
CA THR A 16 12.31 22.08 -28.81
C THR A 16 10.94 22.22 -29.45
N ALA A 17 10.13 23.17 -28.98
CA ALA A 17 8.81 23.45 -29.52
C ALA A 17 8.49 24.95 -29.40
N SER A 18 7.78 25.52 -30.38
CA SER A 18 7.40 26.93 -30.39
C SER A 18 6.10 27.15 -31.15
N ASN A 19 5.42 28.26 -30.85
CA ASN A 19 4.41 28.85 -31.72
C ASN A 19 4.92 30.21 -32.25
N VAL A 20 4.12 30.88 -33.07
CA VAL A 20 4.45 32.20 -33.66
C VAL A 20 4.87 33.23 -32.62
N LYS A 21 4.23 33.24 -31.44
CA LYS A 21 4.51 34.21 -30.37
C LYS A 21 5.95 34.09 -29.83
N TYR A 22 6.48 32.87 -29.78
CA TYR A 22 7.81 32.58 -29.22
C TYR A 22 8.90 32.40 -30.29
N PHE A 23 8.59 32.70 -31.56
CA PHE A 23 9.51 32.48 -32.69
C PHE A 23 10.87 33.18 -32.52
N GLU A 24 10.93 34.41 -32.02
CA GLU A 24 12.20 35.12 -31.79
C GLU A 24 13.09 34.40 -30.76
N THR A 25 12.49 33.88 -29.68
CA THR A 25 13.24 33.09 -28.69
C THR A 25 13.71 31.76 -29.28
N LEU A 26 12.89 31.11 -30.11
CA LEU A 26 13.28 29.90 -30.84
C LEU A 26 14.49 30.17 -31.75
N ARG A 27 14.43 31.23 -32.56
CA ARG A 27 15.51 31.62 -33.47
C ARG A 27 16.83 31.81 -32.71
N LYS A 28 16.77 32.48 -31.55
CA LYS A 28 17.93 32.67 -30.68
C LYS A 28 18.46 31.35 -30.12
N LEU A 29 17.59 30.45 -29.64
CA LEU A 29 17.99 29.12 -29.17
C LEU A 29 18.67 28.32 -30.29
N LEU A 30 18.09 28.28 -31.49
CA LEU A 30 18.66 27.58 -32.64
C LEU A 30 20.04 28.13 -33.00
N TYR A 31 20.20 29.46 -33.02
CA TYR A 31 21.50 30.09 -33.24
C TYR A 31 22.53 29.65 -32.18
N ILE A 32 22.17 29.68 -30.89
CA ILE A 32 23.06 29.27 -29.79
C ILE A 32 23.46 27.81 -29.91
N ILE A 33 22.50 26.90 -30.17
CA ILE A 33 22.78 25.47 -30.35
C ILE A 33 23.76 25.27 -31.51
N LYS A 34 23.56 25.95 -32.63
CA LYS A 34 24.46 25.83 -33.79
C LYS A 34 25.82 26.46 -33.57
N GLN A 35 25.92 27.54 -32.80
CA GLN A 35 27.21 28.10 -32.38
C GLN A 35 27.99 27.13 -31.48
N GLN A 36 27.31 26.52 -30.50
CA GLN A 36 27.94 25.64 -29.51
C GLN A 36 28.31 24.27 -30.08
N PHE A 37 27.46 23.68 -30.92
CA PHE A 37 27.58 22.27 -31.35
C PHE A 37 27.72 22.08 -32.86
N GLY A 38 27.64 23.15 -33.66
CA GLY A 38 27.77 23.09 -35.10
C GLY A 38 26.63 22.37 -35.83
N CYS A 39 26.84 22.12 -37.13
CA CYS A 39 25.88 21.46 -38.01
C CYS A 39 25.87 19.92 -37.91
N SER A 40 26.66 19.31 -37.02
CA SER A 40 26.56 17.88 -36.72
C SER A 40 25.44 17.54 -35.74
N GLN A 41 24.99 18.51 -34.94
CA GLN A 41 23.96 18.32 -33.93
C GLN A 41 22.56 18.29 -34.54
N LYS A 42 21.88 17.13 -34.44
CA LYS A 42 20.47 17.00 -34.83
C LYS A 42 19.57 17.78 -33.89
N ILE A 43 18.61 18.51 -34.45
CA ILE A 43 17.56 19.21 -33.71
C ILE A 43 16.19 18.76 -34.25
N ILE A 44 15.23 18.53 -33.36
CA ILE A 44 13.82 18.34 -33.71
C ILE A 44 13.02 19.48 -33.12
N GLY A 45 12.40 20.29 -33.97
CA GLY A 45 11.53 21.39 -33.58
C GLY A 45 10.07 21.04 -33.85
N TYR A 46 9.18 21.36 -32.91
CA TYR A 46 7.73 21.23 -33.07
C TYR A 46 7.06 22.59 -33.23
N ASP A 47 6.20 22.71 -34.23
CA ASP A 47 5.26 23.80 -34.39
C ASP A 47 4.00 23.54 -33.56
N LEU A 48 3.83 24.34 -32.52
CA LEU A 48 2.65 24.38 -31.67
C LEU A 48 1.52 25.25 -32.25
N GLY A 49 1.79 25.97 -33.35
CA GLY A 49 0.79 26.69 -34.13
C GLY A 49 1.34 27.93 -34.83
N GLY A 50 1.07 28.04 -36.13
CA GLY A 50 1.20 29.24 -36.95
C GLY A 50 2.56 29.45 -37.61
N ILE A 51 3.62 28.74 -37.18
CA ILE A 51 4.96 28.91 -37.78
C ILE A 51 4.98 28.27 -39.17
N SER A 52 4.45 27.06 -39.31
CA SER A 52 4.43 26.31 -40.56
C SER A 52 3.57 27.00 -41.63
N GLU A 53 2.59 27.80 -41.21
CA GLU A 53 1.74 28.59 -42.09
C GLU A 53 2.40 29.92 -42.52
N ASN A 54 3.48 30.35 -41.85
CA ASN A 54 4.17 31.60 -42.14
C ASN A 54 5.41 31.34 -43.01
N LYS A 55 5.34 31.74 -44.29
CA LYS A 55 6.42 31.54 -45.27
C LYS A 55 7.77 32.10 -44.83
N THR A 56 7.80 33.32 -44.30
CA THR A 56 9.05 33.98 -43.87
C THR A 56 9.67 33.26 -42.68
N MET A 57 8.86 32.82 -41.71
CA MET A 57 9.36 32.04 -40.58
C MET A 57 9.88 30.67 -41.04
N MET A 58 9.21 30.03 -42.00
CA MET A 58 9.66 28.76 -42.56
C MET A 58 10.93 28.89 -43.39
N GLU A 59 11.17 30.01 -44.08
CA GLU A 59 12.46 30.28 -44.73
C GLU A 59 13.60 30.30 -43.69
N ASP A 60 13.40 30.96 -42.56
CA ASP A 60 14.35 30.97 -41.44
C ASP A 60 14.56 29.56 -40.86
N ILE A 61 13.49 28.80 -40.58
CA ILE A 61 13.57 27.43 -40.08
C ILE A 61 14.32 26.51 -41.06
N ASN A 62 13.98 26.57 -42.35
CA ASN A 62 14.59 25.73 -43.39
C ASN A 62 16.07 26.06 -43.62
N SER A 63 16.53 27.25 -43.22
CA SER A 63 17.94 27.63 -43.29
C SER A 63 18.83 26.93 -42.24
N VAL A 64 18.24 26.33 -41.20
CA VAL A 64 18.97 25.68 -40.10
C VAL A 64 19.36 24.25 -40.49
N CYS A 65 20.66 24.00 -40.60
CA CYS A 65 21.21 22.68 -40.90
C CYS A 65 20.78 21.60 -39.87
N LEU A 66 20.46 20.38 -40.32
CA LEU A 66 20.03 19.24 -39.48
C LEU A 66 18.89 19.58 -38.48
N LEU A 67 18.02 20.52 -38.84
CA LEU A 67 16.76 20.76 -38.14
C LEU A 67 15.66 19.95 -38.83
N GLU A 68 15.01 19.09 -38.06
CA GLU A 68 13.78 18.42 -38.45
C GLU A 68 12.61 19.19 -37.84
N TRP A 69 11.75 19.77 -38.68
CA TRP A 69 10.59 20.55 -38.24
C TRP A 69 9.31 19.73 -38.38
N ARG A 70 8.56 19.56 -37.29
CA ARG A 70 7.32 18.77 -37.22
C ARG A 70 6.16 19.66 -36.80
N LYS A 71 4.95 19.39 -37.31
CA LYS A 71 3.72 20.00 -36.79
C LYS A 71 3.19 19.14 -35.65
N PHE A 72 2.88 19.73 -34.50
CA PHE A 72 2.30 18.99 -33.39
C PHE A 72 0.84 18.62 -33.70
N ASP A 73 0.50 17.34 -33.61
CA ASP A 73 -0.87 16.86 -33.81
C ASP A 73 -1.69 17.04 -32.53
N TRP A 74 -2.46 18.11 -32.46
CA TRP A 74 -3.32 18.39 -31.31
C TRP A 74 -4.41 17.33 -31.09
N ASN A 75 -4.73 16.50 -32.09
CA ASN A 75 -5.76 15.45 -31.95
C ASN A 75 -5.34 14.31 -31.01
N VAL A 76 -4.05 14.18 -30.70
CA VAL A 76 -3.57 13.17 -29.73
C VAL A 76 -3.90 13.55 -28.28
N ILE A 77 -4.26 14.81 -28.05
CA ILE A 77 -4.66 15.38 -26.77
C ILE A 77 -6.20 15.49 -26.76
N LYS A 78 -6.85 15.28 -25.61
CA LYS A 78 -8.29 15.52 -25.48
C LYS A 78 -8.61 17.02 -25.58
N GLU A 79 -9.76 17.37 -26.14
CA GLU A 79 -10.13 18.77 -26.40
C GLU A 79 -10.12 19.65 -25.14
N ASP A 80 -10.48 19.09 -23.99
CA ASP A 80 -10.52 19.78 -22.69
C ASP A 80 -9.14 20.18 -22.13
N ILE A 81 -8.06 19.65 -22.72
CA ILE A 81 -6.65 19.95 -22.40
C ILE A 81 -5.85 20.46 -23.62
N HIS A 82 -6.53 20.91 -24.69
CA HIS A 82 -5.89 21.53 -25.87
C HIS A 82 -5.24 22.89 -25.59
N SER A 83 -5.41 23.44 -24.39
CA SER A 83 -4.80 24.71 -24.00
C SER A 83 -3.27 24.63 -24.04
N PRO A 84 -2.57 25.46 -24.84
CA PRO A 84 -1.11 25.53 -24.81
C PRO A 84 -0.57 25.89 -23.43
N LYS A 85 -1.40 26.54 -22.59
CA LYS A 85 -1.08 26.89 -21.22
C LYS A 85 -1.06 25.68 -20.28
N ALA A 86 -1.78 24.60 -20.58
CA ALA A 86 -1.79 23.37 -19.79
C ALA A 86 -0.46 22.60 -19.88
N TYR A 87 0.41 22.93 -20.84
CA TYR A 87 1.70 22.29 -21.10
C TYR A 87 1.68 20.75 -21.31
N ALA A 88 0.49 20.12 -21.37
CA ALA A 88 0.32 18.70 -21.63
C ALA A 88 1.07 18.25 -22.90
N TRP A 89 1.02 19.07 -23.96
CA TRP A 89 1.70 18.85 -25.24
C TRP A 89 3.20 18.54 -25.08
N LYS A 90 3.88 19.11 -24.07
CA LYS A 90 5.31 18.85 -23.85
C LYS A 90 5.54 17.40 -23.46
N ILE A 91 4.69 16.84 -22.60
CA ILE A 91 4.77 15.44 -22.16
C ILE A 91 4.50 14.50 -23.35
N PHE A 92 3.54 14.82 -24.22
CA PHE A 92 3.29 14.05 -25.44
C PHE A 92 4.49 14.06 -26.40
N ILE A 93 5.12 15.22 -26.62
CA ILE A 93 6.36 15.32 -27.41
C ILE A 93 7.47 14.46 -26.79
N LEU A 94 7.67 14.55 -25.47
CA LEU A 94 8.69 13.76 -24.77
C LEU A 94 8.46 12.26 -24.92
N ALA A 95 7.20 11.80 -24.82
CA ALA A 95 6.82 10.40 -25.02
C ALA A 95 7.07 9.94 -26.47
N GLU A 96 6.72 10.77 -27.46
CA GLU A 96 6.98 10.48 -28.88
C GLU A 96 8.49 10.35 -29.14
N ILE A 97 9.29 11.33 -28.70
CA ILE A 97 10.74 11.31 -28.90
C ILE A 97 11.40 10.13 -28.17
N TYR A 98 10.95 9.81 -26.96
CA TYR A 98 11.45 8.65 -26.22
C TYR A 98 11.26 7.32 -26.96
N SER A 99 10.19 7.20 -27.76
CA SER A 99 9.99 6.01 -28.60
C SER A 99 11.04 5.89 -29.72
N GLN A 100 11.59 7.02 -30.18
CA GLN A 100 12.47 7.13 -31.35
C GLN A 100 13.97 7.20 -31.00
N TYR A 101 14.33 7.78 -29.85
CA TYR A 101 15.73 8.09 -29.51
C TYR A 101 16.14 7.55 -28.15
N ASP A 102 17.39 7.12 -28.03
CA ASP A 102 17.93 6.55 -26.79
C ASP A 102 18.36 7.62 -25.78
N THR A 103 18.91 8.75 -26.24
CA THR A 103 19.28 9.87 -25.36
C THR A 103 18.96 11.19 -26.06
N PHE A 104 18.25 12.07 -25.37
CA PHE A 104 17.91 13.38 -25.90
C PHE A 104 17.74 14.41 -24.78
N ILE A 105 17.79 15.69 -25.16
CA ILE A 105 17.46 16.80 -24.28
C ILE A 105 16.35 17.63 -24.90
N TYR A 106 15.29 17.88 -24.14
CA TYR A 106 14.30 18.88 -24.48
C TYR A 106 14.74 20.23 -23.93
N MET A 107 14.60 21.30 -24.71
CA MET A 107 14.93 22.68 -24.33
C MET A 107 13.77 23.62 -24.68
N ASP A 108 13.26 24.36 -23.69
CA ASP A 108 12.39 25.51 -23.90
C ASP A 108 13.13 26.59 -24.70
N THR A 109 12.41 27.33 -25.53
CA THR A 109 12.97 28.37 -26.40
C THR A 109 13.62 29.53 -25.62
N SER A 110 13.31 29.69 -24.33
CA SER A 110 13.86 30.71 -23.44
C SER A 110 15.20 30.35 -22.79
N ILE A 111 15.69 29.12 -22.97
CA ILE A 111 16.95 28.67 -22.39
C ILE A 111 18.15 29.33 -23.07
N VAL A 112 19.14 29.69 -22.25
CA VAL A 112 20.47 30.12 -22.69
C VAL A 112 21.51 29.16 -22.16
N ILE A 113 22.38 28.71 -23.06
CA ILE A 113 23.51 27.86 -22.72
C ILE A 113 24.76 28.73 -22.81
N ASP A 114 25.36 29.01 -21.66
CA ASP A 114 26.60 29.79 -21.59
C ASP A 114 27.78 28.96 -22.12
N GLU A 115 27.87 27.68 -21.72
CA GLU A 115 28.95 26.77 -22.13
C GLU A 115 28.45 25.35 -22.40
N ALA A 116 28.80 24.76 -23.55
CA ALA A 116 28.45 23.39 -23.93
C ALA A 116 28.86 22.33 -22.90
N LYS A 117 30.02 22.50 -22.27
CA LYS A 117 30.58 21.56 -21.28
C LYS A 117 29.85 21.56 -19.95
N SER A 118 28.95 22.51 -19.72
CA SER A 118 28.18 22.60 -18.47
C SER A 118 27.32 21.35 -18.20
N PHE A 119 26.98 20.57 -19.24
CA PHE A 119 26.22 19.34 -19.09
C PHE A 119 27.06 18.08 -18.89
N ASP A 120 28.38 18.11 -19.15
CA ASP A 120 29.25 16.92 -19.08
C ASP A 120 29.13 16.18 -17.72
N PRO A 121 29.17 16.86 -16.55
CA PRO A 121 29.03 16.19 -15.26
C PRO A 121 27.71 15.43 -15.09
N THR A 122 26.64 15.93 -15.72
CA THR A 122 25.32 15.30 -15.67
C THR A 122 25.29 14.02 -16.51
N PHE A 123 25.83 14.05 -17.73
CA PHE A 123 25.88 12.88 -18.59
C PHE A 123 26.79 11.76 -18.04
N GLU A 124 27.94 12.11 -17.47
CA GLU A 124 28.80 11.11 -16.80
C GLU A 124 28.11 10.52 -15.56
N GLY A 125 27.38 11.34 -14.77
CA GLY A 125 26.59 10.85 -13.65
C GLY A 125 25.52 9.83 -14.07
N ILE A 126 24.80 10.09 -15.17
CA ILE A 126 23.79 9.16 -15.72
C ILE A 126 24.45 7.86 -16.16
N LYS A 127 25.57 7.97 -16.89
CA LYS A 127 26.33 6.84 -17.43
C LYS A 127 26.90 5.94 -16.33
N ASP A 128 27.37 6.53 -15.24
CA ASP A 128 27.92 5.82 -14.09
C ASP A 128 26.82 5.28 -13.16
N GLY A 129 25.54 5.52 -13.45
CA GLY A 129 24.41 5.14 -12.58
C GLY A 129 24.32 5.94 -11.28
N LYS A 130 25.14 6.98 -11.11
CA LYS A 130 25.20 7.83 -9.91
C LYS A 130 24.00 8.75 -9.78
N ILE A 131 23.33 9.09 -10.87
CA ILE A 131 22.11 9.92 -10.87
C ILE A 131 21.05 9.34 -11.80
N SER A 132 19.83 9.83 -11.65
CA SER A 132 18.67 9.44 -12.47
C SER A 132 18.91 9.65 -13.97
N GLU A 133 18.50 8.67 -14.80
CA GLU A 133 18.49 8.75 -16.27
C GLU A 133 17.48 9.78 -16.81
N ALA A 134 16.66 10.36 -15.92
CA ALA A 134 15.74 11.42 -16.25
C ALA A 134 15.81 12.52 -15.18
N ILE A 135 16.03 13.76 -15.60
CA ILE A 135 16.22 14.90 -14.68
C ILE A 135 15.12 15.93 -14.94
N PHE A 136 14.38 16.24 -13.88
CA PHE A 136 13.16 17.05 -13.92
C PHE A 136 13.05 18.03 -12.73
N PHE A 137 12.11 18.97 -12.80
CA PHE A 137 11.92 20.06 -11.84
C PHE A 137 10.39 20.23 -11.51
N GLY A 138 9.92 20.32 -10.23
CA GLY A 138 8.50 20.07 -9.74
C GLY A 138 7.61 21.27 -9.27
N GLY A 139 6.35 21.16 -8.74
CA GLY A 139 5.49 20.01 -8.27
C GLY A 139 3.90 20.09 -8.40
N THR A 140 3.15 18.96 -8.34
CA THR A 140 1.66 18.71 -8.53
C THR A 140 0.92 17.86 -7.44
N TYR A 141 0.50 18.38 -6.29
CA TYR A 141 0.34 17.53 -5.09
C TYR A 141 -0.98 16.77 -4.83
N SER A 142 -1.97 16.76 -5.73
CA SER A 142 -3.29 16.13 -5.45
C SER A 142 -3.60 14.85 -6.25
N TYR A 143 -2.91 14.62 -7.37
CA TYR A 143 -3.22 13.52 -8.31
C TYR A 143 -2.08 12.51 -8.48
N LEU A 144 -0.88 12.88 -8.03
CA LEU A 144 0.29 12.03 -8.00
C LEU A 144 0.73 11.99 -6.54
N PRO A 145 0.55 10.87 -5.81
CA PRO A 145 0.86 10.79 -4.40
C PRO A 145 2.33 11.16 -4.21
N LEU A 146 2.59 12.24 -3.46
CA LEU A 146 3.94 12.65 -3.15
C LEU A 146 4.44 11.86 -1.96
N VAL A 147 5.67 11.35 -2.03
CA VAL A 147 6.37 10.90 -0.82
C VAL A 147 6.89 12.13 -0.05
N SER A 148 5.98 13.05 0.30
CA SER A 148 6.27 14.36 0.90
C SER A 148 6.95 14.25 2.26
N GLN A 149 6.69 13.14 2.96
CA GLN A 149 7.08 12.91 4.35
C GLN A 149 8.53 12.42 4.51
N LEU A 150 9.21 12.05 3.42
CA LEU A 150 10.50 11.35 3.47
C LEU A 150 11.66 12.13 2.82
N VAL A 151 11.38 13.24 2.13
CA VAL A 151 12.37 14.09 1.47
C VAL A 151 12.24 15.50 2.04
N GLN A 152 13.32 16.09 2.58
CA GLN A 152 13.34 17.53 2.85
C GLN A 152 13.24 18.25 1.52
N TRP A 153 12.08 18.85 1.27
CA TRP A 153 11.81 19.55 0.03
C TRP A 153 12.62 20.84 -0.01
N ASP A 154 13.26 21.04 -1.15
CA ASP A 154 13.48 22.39 -1.58
C ASP A 154 12.11 22.94 -2.02
N ASN A 155 11.55 23.85 -1.23
CA ASN A 155 10.29 24.52 -1.56
C ASN A 155 10.41 25.38 -2.83
N THR A 156 11.61 25.49 -3.39
CA THR A 156 11.85 26.14 -4.67
C THR A 156 11.36 25.24 -5.81
N MET A 157 10.27 25.66 -6.44
CA MET A 157 9.93 25.18 -7.78
C MET A 157 11.03 25.61 -8.74
N TYR A 158 11.82 24.65 -9.16
CA TYR A 158 12.85 24.89 -10.16
C TYR A 158 12.23 24.90 -11.56
N GLU A 159 12.76 25.72 -12.45
CA GLU A 159 12.23 25.83 -13.82
C GLU A 159 12.62 24.59 -14.65
N ALA A 160 11.63 23.81 -15.13
CA ALA A 160 11.82 22.73 -16.11
C ALA A 160 12.02 23.23 -17.56
N GLY A 161 12.88 24.23 -17.70
CA GLY A 161 13.23 24.79 -19.00
C GLY A 161 14.06 23.82 -19.87
N PHE A 162 14.63 22.77 -19.29
CA PHE A 162 15.18 21.65 -20.05
C PHE A 162 14.96 20.31 -19.34
N ASN A 163 14.86 19.22 -20.10
CA ASN A 163 14.69 17.86 -19.58
C ASN A 163 15.66 16.93 -20.29
N ILE A 164 16.50 16.21 -19.55
CA ILE A 164 17.41 15.20 -20.10
C ILE A 164 16.76 13.84 -19.91
N MET A 165 16.69 13.04 -20.97
CA MET A 165 16.12 11.70 -20.94
C MET A 165 17.06 10.70 -21.59
N HIS A 166 17.34 9.62 -20.87
CA HIS A 166 17.99 8.42 -21.39
C HIS A 166 17.04 7.21 -21.28
N LYS A 167 17.05 6.35 -22.30
CA LYS A 167 16.17 5.21 -22.44
C LYS A 167 16.53 4.11 -21.44
N SER A 168 15.76 4.05 -20.37
CA SER A 168 15.79 2.98 -19.38
C SER A 168 14.37 2.57 -18.97
N GLU A 169 14.23 1.39 -18.36
CA GLU A 169 12.96 0.96 -17.78
C GLU A 169 12.40 1.97 -16.76
N TYR A 170 13.28 2.70 -16.09
CA TYR A 170 12.89 3.75 -15.16
C TYR A 170 12.29 4.95 -15.88
N THR A 171 13.00 5.53 -16.86
CA THR A 171 12.47 6.65 -17.66
C THR A 171 11.17 6.27 -18.36
N ARG A 172 11.04 5.01 -18.82
CA ARG A 172 9.78 4.47 -19.39
C ARG A 172 8.63 4.55 -18.40
N LYS A 173 8.85 4.14 -17.15
CA LYS A 173 7.85 4.19 -16.08
C LYS A 173 7.50 5.63 -15.71
N LEU A 174 8.48 6.52 -15.58
CA LEU A 174 8.23 7.95 -15.31
C LEU A 174 7.37 8.58 -16.41
N LEU A 175 7.75 8.37 -17.68
CA LEU A 175 7.01 8.89 -18.84
C LEU A 175 5.61 8.30 -18.94
N LYS A 176 5.42 7.02 -18.62
CA LYS A 176 4.08 6.40 -18.59
C LYS A 176 3.17 7.15 -17.62
N TRP A 177 3.63 7.42 -16.39
CA TRP A 177 2.83 8.15 -15.39
C TRP A 177 2.61 9.61 -15.78
N ALA A 178 3.65 10.27 -16.29
CA ALA A 178 3.54 11.64 -16.77
C ALA A 178 2.51 11.74 -17.91
N LEU A 179 2.51 10.79 -18.85
CA LEU A 179 1.58 10.76 -19.98
C LEU A 179 0.14 10.50 -19.54
N LEU A 180 -0.08 9.59 -18.56
CA LEU A 180 -1.40 9.38 -17.97
C LEU A 180 -1.94 10.64 -17.30
N CYS A 181 -1.07 11.36 -16.58
CA CYS A 181 -1.42 12.64 -15.97
C CYS A 181 -1.71 13.71 -17.04
N ALA A 182 -0.85 13.82 -18.06
CA ALA A 182 -1.03 14.73 -19.19
C ALA A 182 -2.34 14.47 -19.95
N ALA A 183 -2.83 13.23 -19.98
CA ALA A 183 -4.09 12.84 -20.61
C ALA A 183 -5.34 13.07 -19.74
N THR A 184 -5.15 13.57 -18.52
CA THR A 184 -6.21 13.77 -17.52
C THR A 184 -6.20 15.22 -17.05
N LYS A 185 -7.18 16.02 -17.46
CA LYS A 185 -7.25 17.46 -17.18
C LYS A 185 -6.97 17.79 -15.72
N GLN A 186 -7.71 17.17 -14.82
CA GLN A 186 -7.61 17.40 -13.40
C GLN A 186 -6.23 17.05 -12.84
N CYS A 187 -5.49 16.13 -13.47
CA CYS A 187 -4.13 15.80 -13.04
C CYS A 187 -3.11 16.82 -13.53
N ILE A 188 -3.09 17.12 -14.83
CA ILE A 188 -2.11 18.03 -15.42
C ILE A 188 -2.39 19.48 -15.01
N GLU A 189 -3.66 19.87 -14.95
CA GLU A 189 -4.21 21.19 -14.58
C GLU A 189 -5.33 20.99 -13.52
N PRO A 190 -4.98 20.73 -12.25
CA PRO A 190 -5.92 20.67 -11.14
C PRO A 190 -6.77 21.92 -11.03
N ASP A 191 -8.02 21.73 -10.59
CA ASP A 191 -8.89 22.84 -10.25
C ASP A 191 -8.23 23.73 -9.17
N TYR A 192 -8.44 25.04 -9.29
CA TYR A 192 -7.88 26.06 -8.39
C TYR A 192 -6.35 26.23 -8.43
N SER A 193 -5.66 25.60 -9.38
CA SER A 193 -4.23 25.77 -9.55
C SER A 193 -3.88 27.07 -10.33
N TYR A 194 -2.77 27.72 -9.97
CA TYR A 194 -2.32 28.96 -10.59
C TYR A 194 -0.97 28.79 -11.29
N ILE A 195 -0.91 29.18 -12.57
CA ILE A 195 0.33 29.20 -13.38
C ILE A 195 1.33 30.26 -12.87
N ASN A 196 0.80 31.42 -12.45
CA ASN A 196 1.60 32.56 -11.99
C ASN A 196 1.59 32.61 -10.47
N CYS A 197 2.60 32.00 -9.86
CA CYS A 197 2.75 32.02 -8.41
C CYS A 197 3.41 33.32 -7.97
N THR A 198 2.73 34.10 -7.13
CA THR A 198 3.39 35.17 -6.37
C THR A 198 4.14 34.56 -5.19
N SER A 199 5.11 35.30 -4.62
CA SER A 199 5.89 34.85 -3.45
C SER A 199 5.03 34.35 -2.29
N ASP A 200 3.82 34.88 -2.15
CA ASP A 200 2.92 34.59 -1.03
C ASP A 200 2.28 33.20 -1.12
N TYR A 201 2.12 32.64 -2.33
CA TYR A 201 1.59 31.29 -2.56
C TYR A 201 2.64 30.18 -2.43
N SER A 202 3.91 30.52 -2.18
CA SER A 202 4.98 29.54 -1.97
C SER A 202 4.83 28.70 -0.69
N SER A 203 3.93 29.10 0.21
CA SER A 203 3.70 28.44 1.51
C SER A 203 2.58 27.39 1.48
N THR A 204 1.68 27.41 0.48
CA THR A 204 0.59 26.44 0.36
C THR A 204 0.97 25.38 -0.68
N VAL A 205 1.29 24.18 -0.19
CA VAL A 205 1.55 23.00 -1.02
C VAL A 205 0.33 22.77 -1.93
N GLY A 206 0.54 22.82 -3.25
CA GLY A 206 -0.46 22.42 -4.26
C GLY A 206 -1.24 23.55 -4.95
N THR A 207 -1.11 24.81 -4.51
CA THR A 207 -1.81 25.96 -5.16
C THR A 207 -0.99 26.59 -6.29
N CYS A 208 0.33 26.63 -6.12
CA CYS A 208 1.29 27.04 -7.13
C CYS A 208 1.69 25.84 -8.01
N HIS A 209 1.36 25.87 -9.30
CA HIS A 209 1.44 24.67 -10.14
C HIS A 209 1.78 25.03 -11.59
N ARG A 210 3.02 24.75 -11.99
CA ARG A 210 3.44 24.83 -13.39
C ARG A 210 3.35 23.43 -13.98
N TYR A 211 2.13 23.08 -14.37
CA TYR A 211 1.63 21.81 -14.90
C TYR A 211 2.67 20.74 -15.25
N ASP A 212 3.43 20.93 -16.34
CA ASP A 212 4.41 19.95 -16.85
C ASP A 212 5.58 19.71 -15.90
N GLN A 213 6.14 20.80 -15.37
CA GLN A 213 7.26 20.77 -14.42
C GLN A 213 6.82 19.99 -13.20
N SER A 214 5.68 20.42 -12.70
CA SER A 214 5.05 19.89 -11.54
C SER A 214 4.89 18.36 -11.57
N VAL A 215 4.37 17.83 -12.68
CA VAL A 215 4.13 16.40 -12.85
C VAL A 215 5.44 15.63 -12.83
N PHE A 216 6.42 16.09 -13.60
CA PHE A 216 7.69 15.40 -13.69
C PHE A 216 8.51 15.48 -12.41
N GLY A 217 8.50 16.61 -11.71
CA GLY A 217 9.23 16.74 -10.45
C GLY A 217 8.72 15.77 -9.39
N ILE A 218 7.40 15.63 -9.23
CA ILE A 218 6.84 14.65 -8.29
C ILE A 218 7.25 13.23 -8.65
N ILE A 219 6.99 12.83 -9.91
CA ILE A 219 7.23 11.46 -10.35
C ILE A 219 8.71 11.13 -10.24
N ASN A 220 9.60 12.08 -10.56
CA ASN A 220 11.03 11.90 -10.43
C ASN A 220 11.47 11.80 -8.97
N VAL A 221 10.99 12.67 -8.07
CA VAL A 221 11.34 12.60 -6.65
C VAL A 221 10.96 11.25 -6.05
N ASN A 222 9.73 10.79 -6.32
CA ASN A 222 9.26 9.48 -5.86
C ASN A 222 10.13 8.34 -6.41
N GLY A 223 10.46 8.40 -7.71
CA GLY A 223 11.27 7.40 -8.38
C GLY A 223 12.72 7.34 -7.88
N GLU A 224 13.34 8.49 -7.66
CA GLU A 224 14.70 8.61 -7.12
C GLU A 224 14.78 8.16 -5.67
N TYR A 225 13.77 8.49 -4.85
CA TYR A 225 13.67 8.03 -3.48
C TYR A 225 13.56 6.50 -3.38
N GLN A 226 12.69 5.89 -4.21
CA GLN A 226 12.58 4.44 -4.27
C GLN A 226 13.93 3.79 -4.62
N ARG A 227 14.68 4.40 -5.56
CA ARG A 227 16.01 3.91 -5.94
C ARG A 227 17.04 4.07 -4.83
N SER A 228 17.06 5.19 -4.13
CA SER A 228 18.01 5.43 -3.04
C SER A 228 17.83 4.44 -1.88
N ILE A 229 16.59 3.98 -1.63
CA ILE A 229 16.34 2.93 -0.63
C ILE A 229 16.83 1.57 -1.13
N LEU A 230 16.56 1.25 -2.40
CA LEU A 230 16.85 -0.07 -2.97
C LEU A 230 18.32 -0.26 -3.36
N SER A 231 19.11 0.81 -3.51
CA SER A 231 20.54 0.74 -3.83
C SER A 231 21.34 0.33 -2.60
N THR A 232 21.39 -0.97 -2.29
CA THR A 232 22.25 -1.53 -1.23
C THR A 232 23.71 -1.57 -1.70
N GLY A 233 24.41 -0.43 -1.66
CA GLY A 233 25.87 -0.37 -1.82
C GLY A 233 26.42 0.52 -2.95
N GLU A 234 25.59 1.11 -3.79
CA GLU A 234 26.02 2.14 -4.76
C GLU A 234 25.55 3.53 -4.31
N GLU A 235 26.43 4.53 -4.38
CA GLU A 235 26.13 5.94 -4.05
C GLU A 235 25.21 6.56 -5.12
N PHE A 236 23.94 6.13 -5.16
CA PHE A 236 22.92 6.86 -5.93
C PHE A 236 22.69 8.22 -5.28
N LEU A 237 22.96 9.29 -6.03
CA LEU A 237 22.78 10.66 -5.60
C LEU A 237 21.41 11.14 -6.13
N PRO A 238 20.38 11.30 -5.29
CA PRO A 238 19.15 11.95 -5.72
C PRO A 238 19.41 13.43 -6.05
N HIS A 239 18.54 14.07 -6.83
CA HIS A 239 18.66 15.48 -7.22
C HIS A 239 18.68 16.46 -6.03
N SER A 240 18.18 16.03 -4.87
CA SER A 240 18.26 16.76 -3.60
C SER A 240 19.62 16.66 -2.91
N HIS A 241 20.49 15.73 -3.31
CA HIS A 241 21.83 15.56 -2.73
C HIS A 241 22.75 16.74 -3.08
N ALA A 242 23.57 17.18 -2.12
CA ALA A 242 24.46 18.34 -2.28
C ALA A 242 25.48 18.16 -3.42
N ASP A 243 26.00 16.94 -3.57
CA ASP A 243 26.98 16.60 -4.61
C ASP A 243 26.38 16.31 -5.99
N HIS A 244 25.05 16.31 -6.11
CA HIS A 244 24.39 16.04 -7.39
C HIS A 244 24.86 17.07 -8.45
N PRO A 245 25.35 16.63 -9.64
CA PRO A 245 25.90 17.51 -10.67
C PRO A 245 24.99 18.67 -11.06
N ARG A 246 23.67 18.45 -11.07
CA ARG A 246 22.64 19.49 -11.27
C ARG A 246 22.86 20.75 -10.43
N ARG A 247 23.27 20.64 -9.17
CA ARG A 247 23.49 21.80 -8.29
C ARG A 247 24.70 22.64 -8.71
N LYS A 248 25.57 22.09 -9.56
CA LYS A 248 26.78 22.74 -10.08
C LYS A 248 26.56 23.35 -11.48
N VAL A 249 25.51 22.95 -12.21
CA VAL A 249 25.19 23.48 -13.54
C VAL A 249 24.62 24.90 -13.41
N LYS A 250 25.31 25.89 -13.97
CA LYS A 250 24.81 27.25 -14.12
C LYS A 250 24.17 27.40 -15.51
N TYR A 251 22.91 27.77 -15.55
CA TYR A 251 22.23 28.23 -16.77
C TYR A 251 21.42 29.48 -16.44
N SER A 252 21.19 30.33 -17.44
CA SER A 252 20.37 31.52 -17.30
C SER A 252 19.10 31.39 -18.14
N VAL A 253 17.99 31.94 -17.63
CA VAL A 253 16.71 31.99 -18.33
C VAL A 253 16.44 33.43 -18.73
N GLN A 254 16.12 33.66 -20.00
CA GLN A 254 15.74 34.98 -20.47
C GLN A 254 14.33 35.30 -19.97
N ARG A 255 14.24 36.10 -18.90
CA ARG A 255 12.98 36.74 -18.52
C ARG A 255 12.84 38.04 -19.31
N ASP A 256 11.77 38.13 -20.09
CA ASP A 256 11.39 39.35 -20.79
C ASP A 256 11.00 40.40 -19.73
N LYS A 257 11.95 41.25 -19.32
CA LYS A 257 11.76 42.25 -18.26
C LYS A 257 10.91 43.41 -18.79
N GLY A 258 9.59 43.19 -18.83
CA GLY A 258 8.62 44.28 -18.81
C GLY A 258 8.64 44.99 -17.45
N LYS A 259 9.41 46.08 -17.33
CA LYS A 259 9.39 47.14 -16.30
C LYS A 259 9.15 46.76 -14.82
N GLY A 260 10.26 46.69 -14.07
CA GLY A 260 10.42 47.31 -12.73
C GLY A 260 9.88 46.58 -11.50
N VAL A 261 10.72 45.75 -10.84
CA VAL A 261 10.62 45.44 -9.40
C VAL A 261 12.04 45.27 -8.81
N VAL A 262 12.22 45.79 -7.60
CA VAL A 262 13.47 45.95 -6.84
C VAL A 262 13.92 44.64 -6.18
N GLU A 263 15.22 44.34 -6.18
CA GLU A 263 15.83 43.17 -5.55
C GLU A 263 16.01 43.38 -4.02
N GLY A 264 15.64 42.38 -3.22
CA GLY A 264 15.89 42.32 -1.76
C GLY A 264 17.07 41.40 -1.41
N PRO A 265 17.72 41.57 -0.24
CA PRO A 265 19.01 40.97 0.06
C PRO A 265 18.93 39.51 0.55
N SER A 266 19.97 38.75 0.21
CA SER A 266 20.20 37.36 0.61
C SER A 266 20.57 37.23 2.10
N SER A 267 20.01 36.20 2.76
CA SER A 267 20.33 35.84 4.16
C SER A 267 21.29 34.64 4.22
N PRO A 268 22.35 34.67 5.06
CA PRO A 268 23.19 33.53 5.36
C PRO A 268 22.85 32.89 6.72
N HIS A 269 23.14 31.58 6.81
CA HIS A 269 23.17 30.68 7.98
C HIS A 269 21.99 29.71 8.13
N SER A 270 22.23 28.46 7.70
CA SER A 270 21.49 27.27 8.12
C SER A 270 22.12 26.69 9.39
N PRO A 271 21.33 26.37 10.44
CA PRO A 271 21.83 25.64 11.59
C PRO A 271 22.05 24.17 11.26
N SER A 272 23.01 23.55 11.95
CA SER A 272 23.37 22.13 11.85
C SER A 272 22.17 21.18 12.12
N HIS A 273 21.98 20.20 11.23
CA HIS A 273 20.90 19.21 11.29
C HIS A 273 21.03 18.21 12.46
N PRO A 274 19.91 17.84 13.12
CA PRO A 274 19.82 16.64 13.94
C PRO A 274 19.58 15.39 13.06
N ALA A 275 20.02 14.23 13.54
CA ALA A 275 19.82 12.93 12.91
C ALA A 275 18.34 12.63 12.61
N THR A 276 18.12 11.85 11.55
CA THR A 276 16.83 11.54 10.89
C THR A 276 15.79 10.91 11.82
N LEU A 277 14.61 11.55 11.91
CA LEU A 277 13.49 11.21 12.78
C LEU A 277 12.79 9.87 12.42
N ILE A 278 12.97 9.32 11.21
CA ILE A 278 12.28 8.09 10.79
C ILE A 278 12.90 6.82 11.39
N ASP A 279 14.21 6.80 11.63
CA ASP A 279 14.84 5.74 12.44
C ASP A 279 14.31 5.74 13.89
N SER A 280 13.62 6.82 14.30
CA SER A 280 13.03 6.98 15.63
C SER A 280 11.53 6.62 15.72
N ILE A 281 10.81 6.51 14.59
CA ILE A 281 9.33 6.31 14.60
C ILE A 281 8.95 4.83 14.54
N PHE A 282 9.66 4.03 13.74
CA PHE A 282 9.52 2.57 13.75
C PHE A 282 10.91 1.95 13.81
N PRO A 283 11.34 1.40 14.96
CA PRO A 283 12.56 0.60 14.94
C PRO A 283 12.33 -0.58 14.01
N ASN A 284 13.30 -0.87 13.16
CA ASN A 284 13.38 -2.12 12.40
C ASN A 284 13.09 -3.27 13.37
N MET A 285 11.87 -3.81 13.33
CA MET A 285 11.52 -4.98 14.12
C MET A 285 11.98 -6.18 13.33
N THR A 286 12.85 -6.97 13.94
CA THR A 286 13.17 -8.29 13.43
C THR A 286 12.14 -9.25 14.00
N PHE A 287 11.50 -10.03 13.13
CA PHE A 287 10.58 -11.09 13.53
C PHE A 287 11.15 -12.41 13.08
N SER A 288 11.19 -13.38 13.97
CA SER A 288 11.40 -14.76 13.59
C SER A 288 10.09 -15.35 13.06
N LEU A 289 10.28 -16.31 12.18
CA LEU A 289 9.23 -17.18 11.65
C LEU A 289 8.43 -17.87 12.79
N VAL A 290 9.11 -18.24 13.87
CA VAL A 290 8.51 -18.84 15.06
C VAL A 290 7.60 -17.85 15.79
N GLU A 291 8.02 -16.60 15.95
CA GLU A 291 7.19 -15.56 16.55
C GLU A 291 5.96 -15.25 15.69
N LEU A 292 6.07 -15.28 14.35
CA LEU A 292 4.92 -15.10 13.46
C LEU A 292 3.88 -16.22 13.64
N SER A 293 4.33 -17.48 13.68
CA SER A 293 3.45 -18.61 14.01
C SER A 293 2.73 -18.40 15.34
N PHE A 294 3.48 -17.93 16.33
CA PHE A 294 2.96 -17.74 17.67
C PHE A 294 1.93 -16.60 17.73
N LEU A 295 2.19 -15.49 17.04
CA LEU A 295 1.24 -14.39 16.84
C LEU A 295 -0.04 -14.88 16.17
N VAL A 296 0.06 -15.64 15.08
CA VAL A 296 -1.12 -16.20 14.38
C VAL A 296 -1.93 -17.10 15.31
N ARG A 297 -1.29 -17.98 16.08
CA ARG A 297 -1.98 -18.82 17.06
C ARG A 297 -2.67 -17.98 18.14
N ILE A 298 -2.01 -16.96 18.69
CA ILE A 298 -2.65 -16.05 19.65
C ILE A 298 -3.88 -15.37 19.03
N LEU A 299 -3.76 -14.82 17.82
CA LEU A 299 -4.88 -14.15 17.14
C LEU A 299 -6.04 -15.12 16.89
N ILE A 300 -5.74 -16.37 16.55
CA ILE A 300 -6.74 -17.42 16.44
C ILE A 300 -7.38 -17.71 17.80
N GLU A 301 -6.70 -17.58 18.93
CA GLU A 301 -7.26 -17.91 20.25
C GLU A 301 -8.08 -16.80 20.90
N VAL A 302 -8.01 -15.59 20.36
CA VAL A 302 -8.81 -14.46 20.81
C VAL A 302 -10.19 -14.52 20.15
N ASP A 303 -11.23 -14.37 20.96
CA ASP A 303 -12.63 -14.28 20.53
C ASP A 303 -13.37 -13.13 21.24
N LYS A 304 -14.60 -12.85 20.79
CA LYS A 304 -15.44 -11.78 21.36
C LYS A 304 -15.72 -11.96 22.84
N LEU A 305 -15.95 -13.18 23.31
CA LEU A 305 -16.26 -13.46 24.72
C LEU A 305 -15.05 -13.17 25.60
N LYS A 306 -13.85 -13.58 25.18
CA LYS A 306 -12.59 -13.29 25.88
C LYS A 306 -12.29 -11.78 25.92
N ILE A 307 -12.55 -11.04 24.84
CA ILE A 307 -12.43 -9.57 24.82
C ILE A 307 -13.42 -8.95 25.82
N THR A 308 -14.68 -9.35 25.75
CA THR A 308 -15.76 -8.79 26.59
C THR A 308 -15.57 -9.12 28.07
N LYS A 309 -15.01 -10.28 28.41
CA LYS A 309 -14.70 -10.68 29.79
C LYS A 309 -13.47 -9.95 30.36
N ASN A 310 -12.54 -9.52 29.51
CA ASN A 310 -11.25 -8.95 29.93
C ASN A 310 -11.09 -7.45 29.60
N TYR A 311 -12.16 -6.75 29.21
CA TYR A 311 -12.07 -5.33 28.82
C TYR A 311 -11.41 -4.44 29.90
N GLU A 312 -11.63 -4.72 31.18
CA GLU A 312 -11.06 -3.95 32.31
C GLU A 312 -9.56 -4.19 32.50
N LYS A 313 -9.09 -5.41 32.21
CA LYS A 313 -7.67 -5.76 32.30
C LYS A 313 -6.88 -5.27 31.09
N GLY A 314 -7.58 -4.89 30.02
CA GLY A 314 -7.01 -4.43 28.77
C GLY A 314 -6.56 -5.57 27.85
N LEU A 315 -6.43 -5.26 26.57
CA LEU A 315 -6.06 -6.22 25.53
C LEU A 315 -4.71 -6.89 25.78
N LEU A 316 -3.73 -6.18 26.34
CA LEU A 316 -2.40 -6.75 26.58
C LEU A 316 -2.45 -7.95 27.54
N GLU A 317 -3.26 -7.86 28.59
CA GLU A 317 -3.41 -8.96 29.54
C GLU A 317 -4.13 -10.15 28.92
N LEU A 318 -5.15 -9.89 28.09
CA LEU A 318 -5.80 -10.93 27.30
C LEU A 318 -4.79 -11.67 26.40
N ILE A 319 -3.91 -10.93 25.74
CA ILE A 319 -2.87 -11.48 24.87
C ILE A 319 -1.84 -12.29 25.64
N ARG A 320 -1.45 -11.86 26.84
CA ARG A 320 -0.58 -12.63 27.73
C ARG A 320 -1.23 -13.96 28.13
N ASN A 321 -2.50 -13.94 28.51
CA ASN A 321 -3.23 -15.16 28.86
C ASN A 321 -3.32 -16.11 27.66
N CYS A 322 -3.66 -15.59 26.47
CA CYS A 322 -3.66 -16.39 25.24
C CYS A 322 -2.26 -16.92 24.89
N LYS A 323 -1.20 -16.15 25.13
CA LYS A 323 0.20 -16.59 24.96
C LYS A 323 0.49 -17.79 25.86
N GLU A 324 0.15 -17.75 27.13
CA GLU A 324 0.37 -18.90 28.03
C GLU A 324 -0.47 -20.12 27.61
N GLU A 325 -1.74 -19.94 27.24
CA GLU A 325 -2.60 -21.03 26.72
C GLU A 325 -2.04 -21.68 25.44
N VAL A 326 -1.45 -20.87 24.54
CA VAL A 326 -0.79 -21.38 23.33
C VAL A 326 0.52 -22.09 23.68
N LEU A 327 1.32 -21.56 24.61
CA LEU A 327 2.56 -22.21 25.05
C LEU A 327 2.29 -23.59 25.64
N ASP A 328 1.28 -23.72 26.50
CA ASP A 328 0.97 -24.98 27.17
C ASP A 328 0.48 -26.04 26.17
N ARG A 329 -0.39 -25.69 25.23
CA ARG A 329 -0.79 -26.62 24.15
C ARG A 329 0.37 -27.09 23.30
N VAL A 330 1.30 -26.19 22.97
CA VAL A 330 2.46 -26.57 22.16
C VAL A 330 3.42 -27.48 22.95
N LYS A 331 3.56 -27.28 24.27
CA LYS A 331 4.30 -28.22 25.13
C LYS A 331 3.65 -29.61 25.11
N ASP A 332 2.33 -29.68 25.19
CA ASP A 332 1.60 -30.94 25.14
C ASP A 332 1.72 -31.65 23.78
N GLU A 333 1.59 -30.91 22.67
CA GLU A 333 1.78 -31.42 21.31
C GLU A 333 3.21 -31.98 21.10
N THR A 334 4.22 -31.34 21.68
CA THR A 334 5.62 -31.77 21.54
C THR A 334 6.00 -32.94 22.44
N ALA A 335 5.40 -33.05 23.63
CA ALA A 335 5.56 -34.19 24.53
C ALA A 335 5.09 -35.52 23.91
N LEU A 336 4.19 -35.45 22.93
CA LEU A 336 3.58 -36.62 22.29
C LEU A 336 4.39 -37.20 21.11
N GLY A 337 5.53 -36.61 20.67
CA GLY A 337 6.09 -37.04 19.37
C GLY A 337 7.56 -36.83 18.99
N VAL A 338 8.45 -36.20 19.76
CA VAL A 338 9.80 -35.85 19.21
C VAL A 338 10.98 -36.18 20.14
N ARG A 339 11.99 -36.89 19.60
CA ARG A 339 13.29 -37.22 20.24
C ARG A 339 14.22 -36.01 20.51
N ASP A 340 13.79 -34.79 20.19
CA ASP A 340 14.62 -33.57 20.15
C ASP A 340 14.08 -32.46 21.08
N GLN A 341 13.49 -32.90 22.20
CA GLN A 341 12.79 -32.08 23.18
C GLN A 341 13.62 -30.87 23.68
N ALA A 342 14.91 -31.07 23.96
CA ALA A 342 15.79 -30.02 24.47
C ALA A 342 16.00 -28.84 23.50
N LYS A 343 15.98 -29.09 22.18
CA LYS A 343 16.14 -28.05 21.15
C LYS A 343 14.85 -27.23 20.99
N HIS A 344 13.70 -27.89 21.16
CA HIS A 344 12.39 -27.26 21.17
C HIS A 344 12.21 -26.38 22.42
N GLU A 345 12.56 -26.89 23.61
CA GLU A 345 12.48 -26.15 24.88
C GLU A 345 13.27 -24.83 24.85
N LYS A 346 14.47 -24.81 24.26
CA LYS A 346 15.27 -23.58 24.13
C LYS A 346 14.62 -22.51 23.25
N ASN A 347 13.92 -22.91 22.19
CA ASN A 347 13.16 -21.97 21.37
C ASN A 347 11.93 -21.46 22.10
N PHE A 348 11.22 -22.32 22.82
CA PHE A 348 10.07 -21.91 23.63
C PHE A 348 10.47 -20.95 24.74
N GLU A 349 11.62 -21.16 25.36
CA GLU A 349 12.16 -20.23 26.35
C GLU A 349 12.48 -18.86 25.72
N THR A 350 12.97 -18.85 24.48
CA THR A 350 13.20 -17.61 23.72
C THR A 350 11.90 -16.88 23.40
N ILE A 351 10.84 -17.59 22.98
CA ILE A 351 9.52 -17.01 22.66
C ILE A 351 8.81 -16.52 23.94
N SER A 352 8.88 -17.31 25.01
CA SER A 352 8.30 -16.95 26.31
C SER A 352 8.90 -15.64 26.82
N LYS A 353 10.22 -15.46 26.63
CA LYS A 353 10.96 -14.23 26.95
C LYS A 353 10.85 -13.13 25.87
N SER A 354 10.25 -13.41 24.71
CA SER A 354 10.09 -12.41 23.66
C SER A 354 8.96 -11.46 24.03
N ASP A 355 9.34 -10.24 24.37
CA ASP A 355 8.43 -9.10 24.53
C ASP A 355 7.95 -8.57 23.18
N LEU A 356 8.33 -9.18 22.05
CA LEU A 356 8.08 -8.63 20.72
C LEU A 356 6.59 -8.47 20.43
N ILE A 357 5.78 -9.46 20.78
CA ILE A 357 4.32 -9.40 20.65
C ILE A 357 3.78 -8.30 21.55
N GLU A 358 4.18 -8.26 22.82
CA GLU A 358 3.74 -7.23 23.77
C GLU A 358 4.15 -5.82 23.32
N ASN A 359 5.34 -5.67 22.75
CA ASN A 359 5.87 -4.43 22.20
C ASN A 359 5.10 -3.99 20.94
N MET A 360 4.70 -4.94 20.08
CA MET A 360 3.79 -4.64 18.98
C MET A 360 2.45 -4.15 19.50
N PHE A 361 1.84 -4.87 20.44
CA PHE A 361 0.55 -4.51 21.02
C PHE A 361 0.60 -3.15 21.71
N GLU A 362 1.62 -2.88 22.52
CA GLU A 362 1.80 -1.60 23.19
C GLU A 362 2.06 -0.46 22.21
N LYS A 363 2.71 -0.71 21.06
CA LYS A 363 2.85 0.29 20.01
C LYS A 363 1.53 0.58 19.30
N VAL A 364 0.81 -0.47 18.91
CA VAL A 364 -0.54 -0.32 18.31
C VAL A 364 -1.47 0.38 19.30
N LYS A 365 -1.46 -0.01 20.57
CA LYS A 365 -2.25 0.58 21.65
C LYS A 365 -1.87 2.02 21.97
N LYS A 366 -0.58 2.38 22.05
CA LYS A 366 -0.14 3.78 22.22
C LYS A 366 -0.67 4.66 21.10
N ARG A 367 -0.68 4.13 19.87
CA ARG A 367 -1.30 4.77 18.70
C ARG A 367 -2.79 5.02 18.92
N PHE A 368 -3.52 4.02 19.39
CA PHE A 368 -4.96 4.18 19.67
C PHE A 368 -5.30 5.02 20.91
N HIS A 369 -4.46 4.98 21.95
CA HIS A 369 -4.72 5.76 23.15
C HIS A 369 -4.73 7.26 22.87
N LEU A 370 -3.95 7.74 21.89
CA LEU A 370 -3.96 9.12 21.43
C LEU A 370 -5.26 9.52 20.70
N ILE A 371 -5.94 8.57 20.05
CA ILE A 371 -7.24 8.80 19.38
C ILE A 371 -8.37 8.98 20.39
N LEU A 372 -8.32 8.25 21.52
CA LEU A 372 -9.39 8.22 22.51
C LEU A 372 -9.11 9.10 23.74
N ASN A 373 -7.86 9.53 23.95
CA ASN A 373 -7.48 10.40 25.08
C ASN A 373 -7.58 11.89 24.79
N ASN A 374 -8.63 12.34 24.10
CA ASN A 374 -9.18 13.68 24.39
C ASN A 374 -9.82 13.69 25.80
N GLN A 375 -9.06 13.27 26.82
CA GLN A 375 -9.45 13.16 28.24
C GLN A 375 -9.74 14.51 28.89
N SER A 376 -9.71 15.62 28.14
CA SER A 376 -10.24 16.90 28.59
C SER A 376 -11.77 16.97 28.52
N GLU A 377 -12.43 16.01 27.86
CA GLU A 377 -13.88 16.02 27.71
C GLU A 377 -14.60 15.65 29.02
N ALA A 378 -15.66 16.39 29.36
CA ALA A 378 -16.40 16.12 30.57
C ALA A 378 -17.13 14.75 30.46
N PRO A 379 -17.27 13.96 31.55
CA PRO A 379 -17.91 12.65 31.49
C PRO A 379 -19.32 12.65 30.86
N ILE A 380 -20.05 13.75 31.00
CA ILE A 380 -21.39 13.91 30.41
C ILE A 380 -21.33 14.13 28.89
N GLU A 381 -20.36 14.89 28.39
CA GLU A 381 -20.15 15.11 26.95
C GLU A 381 -19.71 13.80 26.28
N PHE A 382 -18.84 13.03 26.94
CA PHE A 382 -18.48 11.68 26.49
C PHE A 382 -19.70 10.75 26.39
N ILE A 383 -20.58 10.75 27.40
CA ILE A 383 -21.81 9.96 27.35
C ILE A 383 -22.67 10.40 26.16
N TYR A 384 -22.88 11.70 25.95
CA TYR A 384 -23.71 12.20 24.86
C TYR A 384 -23.18 11.82 23.49
N LYS A 385 -21.89 12.02 23.23
CA LYS A 385 -21.25 11.55 21.98
C LYS A 385 -21.42 10.05 21.80
N ARG A 386 -21.35 9.29 22.89
CA ARG A 386 -21.55 7.84 22.83
C ARG A 386 -23.00 7.50 22.50
N LEU A 387 -23.98 8.16 23.11
CA LEU A 387 -25.40 7.92 22.81
C LEU A 387 -25.73 8.23 21.35
N ASP A 388 -25.17 9.29 20.79
CA ASP A 388 -25.33 9.60 19.36
C ASP A 388 -24.77 8.47 18.48
N SER A 389 -23.66 7.87 18.90
CA SER A 389 -23.12 6.68 18.25
C SER A 389 -24.05 5.47 18.42
N LEU A 390 -24.63 5.28 19.60
CA LEU A 390 -25.52 4.15 19.90
C LEU A 390 -26.85 4.25 19.13
N SER A 391 -27.44 5.44 19.01
CA SER A 391 -28.69 5.61 18.26
C SER A 391 -28.57 5.29 16.79
N ASN A 392 -27.42 5.56 16.19
CA ASN A 392 -27.19 5.22 14.79
C ASN A 392 -27.01 3.71 14.54
N THR A 393 -27.02 2.86 15.58
CA THR A 393 -26.55 1.47 15.50
C THR A 393 -27.46 0.46 16.17
N MET A 394 -28.07 0.82 17.28
CA MET A 394 -29.02 0.00 17.99
C MET A 394 -30.40 0.11 17.33
N THR A 395 -31.14 -1.01 17.32
CA THR A 395 -32.59 -0.92 17.08
C THR A 395 -33.24 -0.15 18.22
N VAL A 396 -34.42 0.41 17.99
CA VAL A 396 -35.21 1.10 19.02
C VAL A 396 -35.34 0.24 20.28
N ASP A 397 -35.73 -1.03 20.13
CA ASP A 397 -35.85 -1.97 21.25
C ASP A 397 -34.53 -2.22 22.00
N SER A 398 -33.39 -2.25 21.28
CA SER A 398 -32.09 -2.48 21.91
C SER A 398 -31.61 -1.25 22.68
N LEU A 399 -31.91 -0.06 22.15
CA LEU A 399 -31.58 1.22 22.77
C LEU A 399 -32.47 1.48 23.98
N ASP A 400 -33.75 1.13 23.90
CA ASP A 400 -34.69 1.17 25.02
C ASP A 400 -34.23 0.26 26.16
N GLY A 401 -33.97 -1.03 25.86
CA GLY A 401 -33.44 -1.96 26.84
C GLY A 401 -32.11 -1.51 27.45
N PHE A 402 -31.27 -0.78 26.69
CA PHE A 402 -30.07 -0.16 27.23
C PHE A 402 -30.40 0.94 28.25
N PHE A 403 -31.38 1.81 28.00
CA PHE A 403 -31.81 2.87 28.90
C PHE A 403 -32.54 2.35 30.15
N GLU A 404 -33.36 1.31 30.00
CA GLU A 404 -34.03 0.62 31.11
C GLU A 404 -33.02 0.08 32.15
N GLU A 405 -31.84 -0.40 31.73
CA GLU A 405 -30.76 -0.84 32.65
C GLU A 405 -30.31 0.26 33.64
N PHE A 406 -30.61 1.53 33.31
CA PHE A 406 -30.27 2.72 34.08
C PHE A 406 -31.50 3.44 34.67
N GLY A 407 -32.69 2.86 34.54
CA GLY A 407 -33.94 3.45 35.04
C GLY A 407 -34.33 4.73 34.30
N ILE A 408 -33.95 4.83 33.02
CA ILE A 408 -34.44 5.86 32.11
C ILE A 408 -35.59 5.21 31.34
N GLU A 409 -36.80 5.66 31.59
CA GLU A 409 -38.00 5.25 30.85
C GLU A 409 -38.24 6.32 29.78
N LEU A 410 -38.25 5.92 28.50
CA LEU A 410 -38.50 6.82 27.38
C LEU A 410 -39.90 6.58 26.83
N GLU A 411 -40.60 7.64 26.44
CA GLU A 411 -41.92 7.51 25.84
C GLU A 411 -41.81 7.11 24.35
N ILE A 412 -41.63 5.81 24.09
CA ILE A 412 -41.53 5.25 22.73
C ILE A 412 -42.94 5.05 22.15
N GLU A 413 -43.68 6.13 21.94
CA GLU A 413 -44.93 6.05 21.17
C GLU A 413 -44.63 6.24 19.67
N PHE A 414 -44.74 5.14 18.90
CA PHE A 414 -44.80 5.08 17.43
C PHE A 414 -43.49 5.23 16.60
N TYR A 415 -42.37 4.61 17.01
CA TYR A 415 -41.21 4.50 16.12
C TYR A 415 -41.30 3.29 15.17
N GLU A 416 -41.25 3.53 13.85
CA GLU A 416 -41.11 2.50 12.82
C GLU A 416 -39.62 2.24 12.49
N PRO A 417 -39.26 1.03 12.02
CA PRO A 417 -37.89 0.74 11.58
C PRO A 417 -37.41 1.71 10.49
N GLY A 418 -36.43 2.54 10.82
CA GLY A 418 -35.84 3.54 9.91
C GLY A 418 -36.09 5.00 10.31
N ASP A 419 -36.88 5.24 11.36
CA ASP A 419 -37.08 6.58 11.91
C ASP A 419 -35.80 7.17 12.53
N ASP A 420 -35.70 8.50 12.47
CA ASP A 420 -34.62 9.26 13.10
C ASP A 420 -34.78 9.23 14.62
N LEU A 421 -33.77 8.71 15.31
CA LEU A 421 -33.75 8.55 16.77
C LEU A 421 -33.24 9.79 17.51
N THR A 422 -33.08 10.93 16.82
CA THR A 422 -32.58 12.18 17.42
C THR A 422 -33.46 12.65 18.59
N ASP A 423 -34.79 12.61 18.44
CA ASP A 423 -35.74 13.03 19.49
C ASP A 423 -35.62 12.15 20.74
N LEU A 424 -35.52 10.83 20.55
CA LEU A 424 -35.34 9.84 21.62
C LEU A 424 -34.01 10.07 22.37
N ILE A 425 -32.94 10.40 21.65
CA ILE A 425 -31.65 10.73 22.25
C ILE A 425 -31.69 12.05 23.02
N ASP A 426 -32.40 13.07 22.52
CA ASP A 426 -32.54 14.34 23.23
C ASP A 426 -33.36 14.20 24.51
N GLU A 427 -34.39 13.35 24.52
CA GLU A 427 -35.11 12.96 25.73
C GLU A 427 -34.18 12.24 26.73
N ALA A 428 -33.47 11.21 26.28
CA ALA A 428 -32.50 10.49 27.11
C ALA A 428 -31.41 11.40 27.69
N ARG A 429 -30.92 12.38 26.91
CA ARG A 429 -29.93 13.37 27.37
C ARG A 429 -30.46 14.21 28.53
N ASN A 430 -31.75 14.53 28.55
CA ASN A 430 -32.37 15.27 29.65
C ASN A 430 -32.51 14.40 30.89
N GLU A 431 -32.96 13.15 30.75
CA GLU A 431 -33.06 12.22 31.88
C GLU A 431 -31.70 11.89 32.49
N ILE A 432 -30.65 11.79 31.68
CA ILE A 432 -29.27 11.55 32.16
C ILE A 432 -28.78 12.64 33.10
N LYS A 433 -29.21 13.90 32.95
CA LYS A 433 -28.86 15.00 33.87
C LYS A 433 -29.48 14.80 35.26
N ASN A 434 -30.60 14.09 35.33
CA ASN A 434 -31.36 13.83 36.55
C ASN A 434 -30.95 12.52 37.24
N LEU A 435 -30.11 11.69 36.60
CA LEU A 435 -29.64 10.45 37.21
C LEU A 435 -28.92 10.70 38.53
N SER A 436 -29.17 9.81 39.50
CA SER A 436 -28.36 9.78 40.71
C SER A 436 -26.89 9.57 40.36
N LYS A 437 -25.97 10.10 41.19
CA LYS A 437 -24.52 9.96 40.99
C LYS A 437 -24.08 8.51 40.74
N ASN A 438 -24.72 7.54 41.40
CA ASN A 438 -24.39 6.12 41.24
C ASN A 438 -24.84 5.57 39.88
N MET A 439 -26.04 5.96 39.42
CA MET A 439 -26.56 5.53 38.11
C MET A 439 -25.81 6.19 36.97
N PHE A 440 -25.49 7.49 37.10
CA PHE A 440 -24.64 8.19 36.15
C PHE A 440 -23.26 7.52 36.03
N LEU A 441 -22.62 7.17 37.16
CA LEU A 441 -21.33 6.47 37.14
C LEU A 441 -21.44 5.06 36.52
N LYS A 442 -22.57 4.36 36.72
CA LYS A 442 -22.83 3.06 36.12
C LYS A 442 -22.96 3.19 34.59
N LEU A 443 -23.72 4.18 34.11
CA LEU A 443 -23.87 4.49 32.68
C LEU A 443 -22.53 4.87 32.06
N TYR A 444 -21.79 5.79 32.69
CA TYR A 444 -20.45 6.19 32.24
C TYR A 444 -19.51 4.98 32.09
N LYS A 445 -19.47 4.09 33.08
CA LYS A 445 -18.67 2.86 33.03
C LYS A 445 -19.12 1.91 31.92
N LYS A 446 -20.43 1.80 31.67
CA LYS A 446 -20.96 0.99 30.55
C LYS A 446 -20.52 1.58 29.21
N CYS A 447 -20.63 2.89 29.01
CA CYS A 447 -20.15 3.56 27.79
C CYS A 447 -18.65 3.32 27.58
N ILE A 448 -17.82 3.48 28.63
CA ILE A 448 -16.38 3.16 28.58
C ILE A 448 -16.16 1.69 28.19
N LYS A 449 -16.90 0.75 28.80
CA LYS A 449 -16.78 -0.68 28.51
C LYS A 449 -17.01 -0.94 27.02
N ILE A 450 -18.08 -0.41 26.44
CA ILE A 450 -18.40 -0.63 25.03
C ILE A 450 -17.26 -0.07 24.15
N THR A 451 -16.82 1.17 24.41
CA THR A 451 -15.71 1.80 23.69
C THR A 451 -14.41 0.99 23.75
N LEU A 452 -14.05 0.46 24.93
CA LEU A 452 -12.85 -0.37 25.09
C LEU A 452 -12.96 -1.70 24.35
N VAL A 453 -14.15 -2.31 24.33
CA VAL A 453 -14.37 -3.56 23.58
C VAL A 453 -14.19 -3.32 22.08
N GLU A 454 -14.79 -2.28 21.53
CA GLU A 454 -14.66 -1.93 20.11
C GLU A 454 -13.22 -1.56 19.74
N GLN A 455 -12.53 -0.78 20.60
CA GLN A 455 -11.11 -0.48 20.44
C GLN A 455 -10.28 -1.77 20.36
N ASN A 456 -10.53 -2.72 21.27
CA ASN A 456 -9.79 -3.97 21.30
C ASN A 456 -10.06 -4.83 20.06
N ILE A 457 -11.31 -4.89 19.59
CA ILE A 457 -11.67 -5.56 18.33
C ILE A 457 -10.93 -4.92 17.16
N PHE A 458 -10.86 -3.58 17.12
CA PHE A 458 -10.17 -2.85 16.06
C PHE A 458 -8.66 -3.12 16.04
N ILE A 459 -8.02 -3.10 17.20
CA ILE A 459 -6.60 -3.44 17.34
C ILE A 459 -6.34 -4.87 16.88
N LEU A 460 -7.19 -5.82 17.29
CA LEU A 460 -7.06 -7.22 16.88
C LEU A 460 -7.19 -7.34 15.37
N TRP A 461 -8.19 -6.71 14.76
CA TRP A 461 -8.36 -6.71 13.30
C TRP A 461 -7.12 -6.16 12.57
N HIS A 462 -6.49 -5.09 13.09
CA HIS A 462 -5.23 -4.57 12.54
C HIS A 462 -4.09 -5.59 12.60
N LEU A 463 -4.03 -6.37 13.68
CA LEU A 463 -3.01 -7.41 13.85
C LEU A 463 -3.26 -8.60 12.94
N PHE A 464 -4.52 -8.91 12.61
CA PHE A 464 -4.83 -9.84 11.52
C PHE A 464 -4.28 -9.29 10.18
N GLY A 465 -4.51 -8.02 9.85
CA GLY A 465 -3.91 -7.41 8.65
C GLY A 465 -2.38 -7.46 8.62
N PHE A 466 -1.75 -7.17 9.76
CA PHE A 466 -0.29 -7.22 9.90
C PHE A 466 0.26 -8.64 9.72
N ALA A 467 -0.30 -9.62 10.44
CA ALA A 467 0.13 -11.03 10.35
C ALA A 467 -0.07 -11.57 8.93
N ARG A 468 -1.18 -11.22 8.27
CA ARG A 468 -1.44 -11.56 6.86
C ARG A 468 -0.36 -11.02 5.94
N ASN A 469 0.00 -9.74 6.05
CA ASN A 469 1.06 -9.14 5.24
C ASN A 469 2.42 -9.85 5.42
N LEU A 470 2.78 -10.20 6.66
CA LEU A 470 4.01 -10.95 6.93
C LEU A 470 3.99 -12.34 6.30
N ILE A 471 2.89 -13.08 6.45
CA ILE A 471 2.71 -14.41 5.85
C ILE A 471 2.86 -14.33 4.33
N ARG A 472 2.26 -13.33 3.70
CA ARG A 472 2.36 -13.12 2.24
C ARG A 472 3.75 -12.74 1.80
N SER A 473 4.39 -11.81 2.50
CA SER A 473 5.76 -11.41 2.20
C SER A 473 6.72 -12.58 2.32
N PHE A 474 6.50 -13.47 3.29
CA PHE A 474 7.24 -14.72 3.44
C PHE A 474 7.00 -15.65 2.23
N ILE A 475 5.75 -15.90 1.82
CA ILE A 475 5.44 -16.73 0.65
C ILE A 475 6.12 -16.19 -0.63
N LEU A 476 6.02 -14.88 -0.87
CA LEU A 476 6.61 -14.23 -2.06
C LEU A 476 8.14 -14.25 -2.06
N PHE A 477 8.75 -14.19 -0.87
CA PHE A 477 10.19 -14.30 -0.71
C PHE A 477 10.65 -15.74 -1.01
N GLU A 478 10.01 -16.73 -0.39
CA GLU A 478 10.30 -18.15 -0.56
C GLU A 478 10.14 -18.60 -2.02
N SER A 479 9.07 -18.16 -2.70
CA SER A 479 8.81 -18.54 -4.09
C SER A 479 9.90 -18.08 -5.07
N LYS A 480 10.78 -17.16 -4.66
CA LYS A 480 11.85 -16.59 -5.48
C LYS A 480 13.25 -17.04 -5.06
N ASN A 481 13.41 -17.73 -3.93
CA ASN A 481 14.73 -18.00 -3.35
C ASN A 481 15.05 -19.51 -3.28
N GLU A 482 15.81 -20.01 -4.25
CA GLU A 482 16.25 -21.41 -4.32
C GLU A 482 17.08 -21.84 -3.10
N HIS A 483 17.80 -20.93 -2.43
CA HIS A 483 18.63 -21.24 -1.28
C HIS A 483 17.81 -21.71 -0.07
N TYR A 484 16.62 -21.14 0.13
CA TYR A 484 15.74 -21.50 1.25
C TYR A 484 15.08 -22.86 1.04
N ASN A 485 14.77 -23.22 -0.22
CA ASN A 485 14.30 -24.56 -0.58
C ASN A 485 15.30 -25.65 -0.14
N ASP A 486 16.59 -25.43 -0.37
CA ASP A 486 17.65 -26.36 0.04
C ASP A 486 17.81 -26.48 1.57
N LEU A 487 17.53 -25.39 2.30
CA LEU A 487 17.57 -25.38 3.76
C LEU A 487 16.38 -26.14 4.36
N LEU A 488 15.18 -25.97 3.80
CA LEU A 488 13.96 -26.67 4.21
C LEU A 488 14.05 -28.18 3.94
N LEU A 489 14.62 -28.57 2.80
CA LEU A 489 14.86 -29.99 2.46
C LEU A 489 15.77 -30.70 3.47
N LYS A 490 16.69 -29.98 4.14
CA LYS A 490 17.61 -30.53 5.14
C LYS A 490 16.96 -30.78 6.51
N ILE A 491 15.82 -30.15 6.81
CA ILE A 491 15.19 -30.22 8.14
C ILE A 491 14.41 -31.54 8.36
N ASN A 492 14.20 -32.36 7.32
CA ASN A 492 13.61 -33.72 7.38
C ASN A 492 12.30 -33.82 8.20
N LYS A 493 11.53 -32.73 8.26
CA LYS A 493 10.18 -32.68 8.83
C LYS A 493 9.20 -32.47 7.68
N THR A 494 8.24 -33.38 7.52
CA THR A 494 7.16 -33.23 6.55
C THR A 494 6.22 -32.14 7.02
N ILE A 495 6.14 -31.06 6.26
CA ILE A 495 5.13 -30.03 6.53
C ILE A 495 3.92 -30.27 5.62
N SER A 496 2.72 -30.21 6.20
CA SER A 496 1.46 -30.21 5.47
C SER A 496 1.10 -28.77 5.08
N ILE A 497 1.24 -28.50 3.79
CA ILE A 497 0.66 -27.36 3.09
C ILE A 497 -0.81 -27.18 3.43
N PHE A 498 -1.56 -28.27 3.42
CA PHE A 498 -2.97 -28.23 3.72
C PHE A 498 -3.20 -27.77 5.18
N GLY A 499 -2.34 -28.20 6.11
CA GLY A 499 -2.33 -27.70 7.48
C GLY A 499 -2.10 -26.19 7.56
N TYR A 500 -1.23 -25.64 6.70
CA TYR A 500 -1.05 -24.19 6.58
C TYR A 500 -2.32 -23.50 6.06
N PHE A 501 -2.87 -23.95 4.94
CA PHE A 501 -4.09 -23.37 4.37
C PHE A 501 -5.26 -23.47 5.34
N LYS A 502 -5.39 -24.58 6.06
CA LYS A 502 -6.38 -24.73 7.13
C LYS A 502 -6.21 -23.70 8.24
N ALA A 503 -4.98 -23.49 8.72
CA ALA A 503 -4.73 -22.47 9.74
C ALA A 503 -4.98 -21.05 9.20
N TYR A 504 -4.62 -20.81 7.95
CA TYR A 504 -4.87 -19.54 7.25
C TYR A 504 -6.37 -19.29 7.06
N ASP A 505 -7.16 -20.31 6.71
CA ASP A 505 -8.61 -20.21 6.58
C ASP A 505 -9.29 -19.90 7.91
N ILE A 506 -8.87 -20.56 9.00
CA ILE A 506 -9.35 -20.25 10.35
C ILE A 506 -9.03 -18.79 10.69
N PHE A 507 -7.82 -18.36 10.36
CA PHE A 507 -7.35 -16.99 10.58
C PHE A 507 -8.17 -15.96 9.78
N GLU A 508 -8.43 -16.21 8.50
CA GLU A 508 -9.26 -15.35 7.62
C GLU A 508 -10.70 -15.28 8.10
N VAL A 509 -11.30 -16.42 8.43
CA VAL A 509 -12.67 -16.46 8.94
C VAL A 509 -12.77 -15.70 10.26
N LYS A 510 -11.77 -15.79 11.14
CA LYS A 510 -11.73 -14.98 12.37
C LYS A 510 -11.53 -13.49 12.09
N ALA A 511 -10.67 -13.13 11.15
CA ALA A 511 -10.51 -11.74 10.75
C ALA A 511 -11.80 -11.15 10.19
N ASN A 512 -12.53 -11.90 9.36
CA ASN A 512 -13.82 -11.50 8.82
C ASN A 512 -14.90 -11.45 9.89
N TYR A 513 -14.93 -12.39 10.84
CA TYR A 513 -15.80 -12.31 12.01
C TYR A 513 -15.55 -11.02 12.81
N PHE A 514 -14.29 -10.66 13.06
CA PHE A 514 -13.97 -9.39 13.71
C PHE A 514 -14.35 -8.18 12.86
N MET A 515 -14.16 -8.23 11.55
CA MET A 515 -14.64 -7.19 10.63
C MET A 515 -16.16 -7.05 10.67
N ASP A 516 -16.91 -8.15 10.71
CA ASP A 516 -18.36 -8.12 10.85
C ASP A 516 -18.77 -7.57 12.21
N LEU A 517 -18.03 -7.88 13.28
CA LEU A 517 -18.21 -7.23 14.58
C LEU A 517 -17.87 -5.74 14.56
N LEU A 518 -16.91 -5.31 13.75
CA LEU A 518 -16.60 -3.88 13.55
C LEU A 518 -17.71 -3.20 12.76
N LYS A 519 -18.19 -3.81 11.67
CA LYS A 519 -19.29 -3.30 10.85
C LYS A 519 -20.62 -3.22 11.62
N LYS A 520 -20.87 -4.19 12.49
CA LYS A 520 -21.99 -4.19 13.45
C LYS A 520 -21.68 -3.38 14.71
N GLY A 521 -20.43 -2.97 14.88
CA GLY A 521 -19.92 -2.25 16.04
C GLY A 521 -20.38 -0.80 16.01
N GLU A 522 -20.80 -0.32 17.16
CA GLU A 522 -21.61 0.88 17.28
C GLU A 522 -20.78 2.16 17.06
N ILE A 523 -19.48 2.13 17.36
CA ILE A 523 -18.52 3.21 17.01
C ILE A 523 -18.36 3.39 15.51
N PHE A 524 -18.49 2.32 14.73
CA PHE A 524 -18.15 2.35 13.31
C PHE A 524 -19.38 2.44 12.43
N ASN A 525 -20.55 2.87 12.93
CA ASN A 525 -21.73 3.08 12.09
C ASN A 525 -22.11 4.56 11.88
N LEU A 526 -21.33 5.49 12.43
CA LEU A 526 -21.49 6.94 12.23
C LEU A 526 -21.00 7.44 10.86
N ASN A 527 -21.68 8.43 10.28
CA ASN A 527 -21.24 9.09 9.02
C ASN A 527 -19.79 9.56 9.10
N ASN A 528 -18.97 9.18 8.10
CA ASN A 528 -17.54 9.50 7.88
C ASN A 528 -16.86 10.40 8.92
N VAL A 529 -16.64 9.86 10.11
CA VAL A 529 -15.82 10.51 11.13
C VAL A 529 -14.38 10.47 10.63
N GLU A 530 -13.82 11.64 10.31
CA GLU A 530 -12.38 11.80 10.15
C GLU A 530 -11.72 11.73 11.52
N VAL A 531 -10.82 10.76 11.68
CA VAL A 531 -9.99 10.62 12.86
C VAL A 531 -8.60 11.16 12.50
N GLU A 532 -8.26 12.35 13.00
CA GLU A 532 -6.90 12.88 12.90
C GLU A 532 -5.98 12.23 13.93
N TYR A 533 -4.85 11.69 13.47
CA TYR A 533 -3.84 11.01 14.28
C TYR A 533 -2.43 11.30 13.76
N GLU A 534 -1.55 11.93 14.56
CA GLU A 534 -0.17 12.27 14.16
C GLU A 534 -0.05 12.99 12.80
N GLY A 535 -1.06 13.78 12.42
CA GLY A 535 -1.13 14.47 11.13
C GLY A 535 -1.71 13.64 9.98
N TYR A 536 -2.26 12.46 10.26
CA TYR A 536 -2.98 11.61 9.30
C TYR A 536 -4.48 11.64 9.62
N SER A 537 -5.30 11.95 8.62
CA SER A 537 -6.75 11.80 8.73
C SER A 537 -7.15 10.42 8.22
N PHE A 538 -7.81 9.63 9.07
CA PHE A 538 -8.40 8.36 8.70
C PHE A 538 -9.91 8.53 8.56
N VAL A 539 -10.44 8.26 7.37
CA VAL A 539 -11.88 8.25 7.13
C VAL A 539 -12.41 6.86 7.51
N ARG A 540 -13.56 6.77 8.18
CA ARG A 540 -14.24 5.51 8.53
C ARG A 540 -14.23 4.46 7.41
N ASP A 541 -14.52 4.88 6.18
CA ASP A 541 -14.53 3.98 5.01
C ASP A 541 -13.18 3.27 4.80
N GLN A 542 -12.07 3.84 5.29
CA GLN A 542 -10.77 3.19 5.30
C GLN A 542 -10.64 2.14 6.42
N MET A 543 -11.31 2.34 7.56
CA MET A 543 -11.27 1.46 8.73
C MET A 543 -12.18 0.22 8.61
N LEU A 544 -13.19 0.25 7.73
CA LEU A 544 -14.19 -0.81 7.53
C LEU A 544 -14.00 -1.63 6.25
N LYS A 545 -12.81 -1.56 5.68
CA LYS A 545 -12.43 -2.35 4.53
C LYS A 545 -12.15 -3.77 4.91
N THR A 546 -12.61 -4.71 4.11
CA THR A 546 -12.14 -6.10 4.17
C THR A 546 -10.61 -6.13 4.14
N LEU A 547 -10.00 -7.19 4.67
CA LEU A 547 -8.54 -7.33 4.60
C LEU A 547 -8.01 -7.22 3.16
N GLN A 548 -8.80 -7.65 2.16
CA GLN A 548 -8.44 -7.53 0.75
C GLN A 548 -8.47 -6.08 0.24
N GLU A 549 -9.52 -5.32 0.56
CA GLU A 549 -9.63 -3.90 0.17
C GLU A 549 -8.53 -3.08 0.86
N ALA A 550 -8.32 -3.32 2.16
CA ALA A 550 -7.32 -2.67 2.97
C ALA A 550 -5.88 -2.91 2.46
N GLU A 551 -5.62 -4.07 1.85
CA GLU A 551 -4.32 -4.38 1.20
C GLU A 551 -4.12 -3.65 -0.13
N SER A 552 -5.19 -3.27 -0.81
CA SER A 552 -5.11 -2.58 -2.10
C SER A 552 -4.92 -1.07 -1.96
N GLU A 553 -5.02 -0.56 -0.74
CA GLU A 553 -5.00 0.86 -0.43
C GLU A 553 -3.77 1.26 0.36
N GLU A 554 -3.23 2.42 0.01
CA GLU A 554 -2.13 3.02 0.76
C GLU A 554 -2.65 3.51 2.11
N ASN A 555 -1.91 3.23 3.18
CA ASN A 555 -2.15 3.72 4.55
C ASN A 555 -3.26 3.05 5.37
N ILE A 556 -3.88 1.96 4.91
CA ILE A 556 -4.93 1.26 5.69
C ILE A 556 -4.35 0.16 6.59
N ILE A 557 -3.27 -0.50 6.16
CA ILE A 557 -2.61 -1.58 6.93
C ILE A 557 -1.16 -1.19 7.16
N PHE A 558 -0.64 -1.51 8.36
CA PHE A 558 0.79 -1.44 8.63
C PHE A 558 1.56 -2.26 7.57
N PRO A 559 2.39 -1.63 6.72
CA PRO A 559 3.19 -2.37 5.76
C PRO A 559 4.18 -3.24 6.53
N ALA A 560 4.13 -4.55 6.30
CA ALA A 560 5.02 -5.51 6.92
C ALA A 560 5.71 -6.30 5.79
N ILE A 561 7.04 -6.25 5.76
CA ILE A 561 7.85 -6.90 4.74
C ILE A 561 8.86 -7.79 5.44
N PHE A 562 8.93 -9.04 4.98
CA PHE A 562 9.90 -10.02 5.44
C PHE A 562 11.21 -9.83 4.67
N PHE A 563 12.31 -9.61 5.39
CA PHE A 563 13.67 -9.57 4.83
C PHE A 563 14.55 -10.60 5.55
N PRO A 564 15.33 -11.42 4.82
CA PRO A 564 16.26 -12.34 5.45
C PRO A 564 17.45 -11.59 6.07
N ILE A 565 17.87 -12.02 7.26
CA ILE A 565 19.17 -11.63 7.83
C ILE A 565 20.19 -12.66 7.33
N GLU A 566 21.12 -12.25 6.46
CA GLU A 566 22.05 -13.12 5.69
C GLU A 566 23.01 -14.02 6.51
N LYS A 567 22.90 -14.11 7.85
CA LYS A 567 23.93 -14.75 8.71
C LYS A 567 23.44 -15.67 9.84
N SER A 568 22.26 -16.27 9.74
CA SER A 568 21.82 -17.26 10.74
C SER A 568 22.09 -18.69 10.29
N GLU A 569 23.17 -19.31 10.78
CA GLU A 569 23.48 -20.74 10.55
C GLU A 569 22.53 -21.70 11.30
N HIS A 570 21.63 -21.17 12.14
CA HIS A 570 20.76 -21.96 13.02
C HIS A 570 19.33 -21.43 13.02
N ILE A 571 18.62 -21.59 11.91
CA ILE A 571 17.17 -21.39 11.89
C ILE A 571 16.51 -22.69 12.38
N ILE A 572 16.00 -22.68 13.61
CA ILE A 572 15.19 -23.78 14.13
C ILE A 572 13.74 -23.41 13.90
N ILE A 573 13.17 -23.95 12.83
CA ILE A 573 11.83 -23.60 12.42
C ILE A 573 10.82 -24.53 13.12
N ASN A 574 10.10 -24.00 14.10
CA ASN A 574 8.90 -24.63 14.67
C ASN A 574 7.69 -23.85 14.15
N LEU A 575 7.12 -24.31 13.05
CA LEU A 575 5.99 -23.64 12.41
C LEU A 575 4.96 -24.66 11.89
N PRO A 576 3.67 -24.39 12.09
CA PRO A 576 2.62 -24.95 11.24
C PRO A 576 2.48 -24.14 9.93
N LEU A 577 3.19 -23.00 9.75
CA LEU A 577 3.18 -22.26 8.50
C LEU A 577 4.30 -22.77 7.58
N PHE A 578 4.02 -23.71 6.67
CA PHE A 578 4.90 -23.86 5.51
C PHE A 578 4.22 -24.32 4.22
N TYR A 579 4.90 -23.90 3.14
CA TYR A 579 4.88 -24.47 1.81
C TYR A 579 6.33 -24.53 1.27
N LEU A 580 6.78 -25.67 0.71
CA LEU A 580 7.48 -25.81 -0.58
C LEU A 580 7.82 -27.28 -0.91
N GLN A 581 7.96 -27.53 -2.21
CA GLN A 581 7.91 -28.81 -2.91
C GLN A 581 8.39 -30.04 -2.12
N ASN A 582 7.43 -30.88 -1.75
CA ASN A 582 7.73 -32.29 -1.70
C ASN A 582 8.02 -32.74 -3.15
N LYS A 583 9.28 -33.07 -3.46
CA LYS A 583 9.49 -34.41 -4.02
C LYS A 583 8.96 -35.35 -2.95
N VAL A 584 7.64 -35.60 -2.96
CA VAL A 584 7.05 -36.69 -2.19
C VAL A 584 7.90 -37.86 -2.63
N PRO A 585 8.65 -38.51 -1.73
CA PRO A 585 9.40 -39.69 -2.12
C PRO A 585 8.36 -40.56 -2.81
N VAL A 586 8.55 -40.82 -4.12
CA VAL A 586 7.61 -41.53 -5.00
C VAL A 586 7.45 -43.00 -4.56
N LYS A 587 7.75 -43.31 -3.30
CA LYS A 587 7.56 -44.58 -2.62
C LYS A 587 6.13 -44.79 -2.16
N HIS A 588 5.29 -43.76 -2.07
CA HIS A 588 3.85 -43.97 -1.87
C HIS A 588 3.14 -44.03 -3.23
N SER A 589 2.50 -45.17 -3.48
CA SER A 589 1.68 -45.41 -4.67
C SER A 589 0.56 -44.37 -4.76
N LYS A 590 0.22 -43.93 -5.98
CA LYS A 590 -1.01 -43.17 -6.30
C LYS A 590 -2.23 -43.72 -5.54
N LEU A 591 -3.27 -42.90 -5.37
CA LEU A 591 -4.55 -43.38 -4.86
C LEU A 591 -4.98 -44.63 -5.64
N THR A 592 -5.28 -45.70 -4.91
CA THR A 592 -5.80 -46.93 -5.52
C THR A 592 -7.26 -46.72 -5.92
N LEU A 593 -7.76 -47.52 -6.87
CA LEU A 593 -9.18 -47.48 -7.24
C LEU A 593 -10.12 -47.59 -6.03
N LYS A 594 -9.76 -48.43 -5.04
CA LYS A 594 -10.53 -48.59 -3.80
C LYS A 594 -10.57 -47.30 -2.97
N GLU A 595 -9.43 -46.62 -2.84
CA GLU A 595 -9.31 -45.34 -2.13
C GLU A 595 -10.07 -44.23 -2.88
N CYS A 596 -10.00 -44.19 -4.21
CA CYS A 596 -10.77 -43.25 -5.03
C CYS A 596 -12.29 -43.47 -4.91
N VAL A 597 -12.76 -44.72 -4.90
CA VAL A 597 -14.17 -45.03 -4.63
C VAL A 597 -14.58 -44.63 -3.21
N SER A 598 -13.70 -44.80 -2.22
CA SER A 598 -13.94 -44.36 -0.83
C SER A 598 -14.10 -42.85 -0.74
N ILE A 599 -13.16 -42.09 -1.30
CA ILE A 599 -13.18 -40.62 -1.32
C ILE A 599 -14.43 -40.12 -2.07
N LYS A 600 -14.77 -40.72 -3.22
CA LYS A 600 -15.96 -40.36 -4.00
C LYS A 600 -17.27 -40.53 -3.22
N ARG A 601 -17.40 -41.56 -2.39
CA ARG A 601 -18.62 -41.79 -1.58
C ARG A 601 -18.84 -40.70 -0.53
N ASN A 602 -17.78 -40.09 -0.03
CA ASN A 602 -17.86 -39.00 0.92
C ASN A 602 -18.16 -37.64 0.25
N LEU A 603 -18.00 -37.54 -1.07
CA LEU A 603 -18.30 -36.34 -1.85
C LEU A 603 -19.78 -36.36 -2.30
N VAL A 604 -20.68 -35.85 -1.47
CA VAL A 604 -22.12 -35.81 -1.78
C VAL A 604 -22.45 -34.58 -2.62
N LEU A 605 -22.90 -34.78 -3.85
CA LEU A 605 -23.28 -33.70 -4.77
C LEU A 605 -24.79 -33.49 -4.78
N ASP A 606 -25.20 -32.24 -4.91
CA ASP A 606 -26.59 -31.87 -5.17
C ASP A 606 -26.96 -32.34 -6.58
N PRO A 607 -28.06 -33.09 -6.73
CA PRO A 607 -28.41 -33.73 -8.00
C PRO A 607 -28.82 -32.73 -9.09
N TYR A 608 -29.15 -31.49 -8.74
CA TYR A 608 -29.62 -30.47 -9.68
C TYR A 608 -28.53 -29.48 -10.08
N THR A 609 -27.63 -29.16 -9.16
CA THR A 609 -26.62 -28.11 -9.35
C THR A 609 -25.21 -28.66 -9.56
N THR A 610 -24.99 -29.94 -9.27
CA THR A 610 -23.67 -30.59 -9.24
C THR A 610 -22.68 -30.03 -8.23
N PHE A 611 -23.11 -29.09 -7.37
CA PHE A 611 -22.32 -28.55 -6.28
C PHE A 611 -22.24 -29.54 -5.11
N PRO A 612 -21.14 -29.55 -4.34
CA PRO A 612 -21.06 -30.29 -3.10
C PRO A 612 -22.13 -29.80 -2.10
N THR A 613 -22.86 -30.73 -1.51
CA THR A 613 -23.85 -30.44 -0.43
C THR A 613 -23.18 -30.24 0.93
N THR A 614 -21.93 -30.70 1.08
CA THR A 614 -21.13 -30.59 2.31
C THR A 614 -19.93 -29.66 2.09
N SER A 615 -19.55 -28.88 3.10
CA SER A 615 -18.33 -28.08 3.07
C SER A 615 -17.08 -28.96 2.88
N PHE A 616 -16.00 -28.38 2.36
CA PHE A 616 -14.77 -29.11 2.12
C PHE A 616 -14.20 -29.72 3.41
N TYR A 617 -14.24 -28.99 4.53
CA TYR A 617 -13.70 -29.48 5.80
C TYR A 617 -14.49 -30.64 6.38
N LEU A 618 -15.82 -30.64 6.22
CA LEU A 618 -16.67 -31.76 6.64
C LEU A 618 -16.44 -32.99 5.75
N PHE A 619 -16.39 -32.80 4.43
CA PHE A 619 -15.96 -33.84 3.49
C PHE A 619 -14.61 -34.41 3.89
N TYR A 620 -13.61 -33.55 4.09
CA TYR A 620 -12.26 -33.94 4.43
C TYR A 620 -12.24 -34.69 5.77
N TYR A 621 -12.95 -34.22 6.79
CA TYR A 621 -13.02 -34.86 8.11
C TYR A 621 -13.57 -36.30 8.06
N ASN A 622 -14.53 -36.57 7.15
CA ASN A 622 -15.14 -37.89 6.99
C ASN A 622 -14.25 -38.92 6.26
N ILE A 623 -13.13 -38.49 5.67
CA ILE A 623 -12.19 -39.39 4.99
C ILE A 623 -11.30 -40.13 6.01
N ASP A 624 -10.96 -41.39 5.72
CA ASP A 624 -10.04 -42.18 6.53
C ASP A 624 -8.66 -41.50 6.66
N LYS A 625 -8.00 -41.65 7.80
CA LYS A 625 -6.70 -40.99 8.08
C LYS A 625 -5.64 -41.31 7.02
N LYS A 626 -5.60 -42.54 6.49
CA LYS A 626 -4.63 -42.94 5.47
C LYS A 626 -4.95 -42.33 4.10
N GLU A 627 -6.24 -42.24 3.77
CA GLU A 627 -6.74 -41.63 2.54
C GLU A 627 -6.53 -40.11 2.54
N LYS A 628 -6.74 -39.46 3.69
CA LYS A 628 -6.44 -38.04 3.94
C LYS A 628 -5.00 -37.68 3.58
N THR A 629 -4.03 -38.41 4.11
CA THR A 629 -2.60 -38.17 3.84
C THR A 629 -2.30 -38.26 2.34
N LYS A 630 -2.83 -39.28 1.64
CA LYS A 630 -2.64 -39.40 0.19
C LYS A 630 -3.35 -38.30 -0.59
N LEU A 631 -4.57 -37.92 -0.18
CA LEU A 631 -5.34 -36.85 -0.83
C LEU A 631 -4.63 -35.49 -0.69
N GLU A 632 -4.04 -35.22 0.48
CA GLU A 632 -3.18 -34.06 0.70
C GLU A 632 -1.98 -34.07 -0.26
N GLU A 633 -1.22 -35.16 -0.27
CA GLU A 633 0.02 -35.29 -1.05
C GLU A 633 -0.20 -35.12 -2.56
N PHE A 634 -1.23 -35.73 -3.13
CA PHE A 634 -1.39 -35.85 -4.59
C PHE A 634 -2.39 -34.88 -5.22
N VAL A 635 -3.28 -34.29 -4.43
CA VAL A 635 -4.40 -33.51 -4.97
C VAL A 635 -4.48 -32.13 -4.33
N ILE A 636 -4.65 -32.06 -3.00
CA ILE A 636 -4.91 -30.79 -2.32
C ILE A 636 -3.67 -29.90 -2.34
N ASN A 637 -2.50 -30.45 -1.99
CA ASN A 637 -1.28 -29.66 -1.99
C ASN A 637 -0.98 -29.13 -3.41
N PRO A 638 -0.82 -29.96 -4.46
CA PRO A 638 -0.60 -29.46 -5.82
C PRO A 638 -1.58 -28.38 -6.29
N TYR A 639 -2.87 -28.48 -5.93
CA TYR A 639 -3.87 -27.46 -6.24
C TYR A 639 -3.52 -26.09 -5.62
N PHE A 640 -3.14 -26.05 -4.34
CA PHE A 640 -2.74 -24.81 -3.69
C PHE A 640 -1.43 -24.22 -4.23
N VAL A 641 -0.46 -25.05 -4.66
CA VAL A 641 0.74 -24.53 -5.40
C VAL A 641 0.28 -23.77 -6.63
N TYR A 642 -0.58 -24.42 -7.42
CA TYR A 642 -1.06 -23.88 -8.67
C TYR A 642 -1.75 -22.53 -8.48
N LEU A 643 -2.62 -22.39 -7.46
CA LEU A 643 -3.26 -21.11 -7.15
C LEU A 643 -2.25 -20.00 -6.82
N ILE A 644 -1.28 -20.26 -5.94
CA ILE A 644 -0.25 -19.28 -5.57
C ILE A 644 0.55 -18.83 -6.80
N GLU A 645 0.90 -19.78 -7.67
CA GLU A 645 1.61 -19.45 -8.91
C GLU A 645 0.78 -18.56 -9.84
N GLU A 646 -0.51 -18.85 -10.02
CA GLU A 646 -1.38 -18.03 -10.86
C GLU A 646 -1.59 -16.62 -10.28
N GLU A 647 -1.74 -16.49 -8.96
CA GLU A 647 -1.79 -15.19 -8.26
C GLU A 647 -0.51 -14.37 -8.48
N SER A 648 0.65 -15.04 -8.51
CA SER A 648 1.93 -14.35 -8.74
C SER A 648 2.08 -13.85 -10.19
N LYS A 649 1.35 -14.48 -11.14
CA LYS A 649 1.43 -14.20 -12.59
C LYS A 649 0.39 -13.18 -13.07
N ASN A 650 -0.73 -12.99 -12.36
CA ASN A 650 -1.86 -12.15 -12.82
C ASN A 650 -2.32 -11.08 -11.81
N LYS A 651 -2.80 -9.92 -12.33
CA LYS A 651 -3.53 -8.88 -11.58
C LYS A 651 -5.05 -9.15 -11.53
N SER A 652 -5.49 -10.40 -11.53
CA SER A 652 -6.92 -10.71 -11.39
C SER A 652 -7.36 -10.61 -9.93
N GLU A 653 -8.63 -10.29 -9.69
CA GLU A 653 -9.25 -10.38 -8.37
C GLU A 653 -9.01 -11.78 -7.77
N ARG A 654 -8.61 -11.79 -6.50
CA ARG A 654 -8.18 -13.00 -5.80
C ARG A 654 -9.42 -13.84 -5.49
N GLU A 655 -9.61 -14.90 -6.27
CA GLU A 655 -10.80 -15.75 -6.22
C GLU A 655 -10.96 -16.48 -4.87
N TYR A 656 -9.85 -16.75 -4.15
CA TYR A 656 -9.86 -17.57 -2.93
C TYR A 656 -10.41 -16.87 -1.67
N LEU A 657 -10.71 -15.57 -1.71
CA LEU A 657 -11.09 -14.79 -0.51
C LEU A 657 -12.48 -14.14 -0.56
N GLY A 658 -13.11 -14.05 -1.73
CA GLY A 658 -14.28 -13.18 -1.89
C GLY A 658 -15.64 -13.88 -1.88
N VAL A 659 -15.73 -15.11 -2.40
CA VAL A 659 -17.02 -15.64 -2.88
C VAL A 659 -17.53 -16.89 -2.13
N ASP A 660 -16.65 -17.62 -1.45
CA ASP A 660 -16.94 -18.95 -0.86
C ASP A 660 -16.82 -19.01 0.67
N ILE A 661 -16.68 -17.85 1.34
CA ILE A 661 -16.62 -17.75 2.81
C ILE A 661 -18.04 -17.90 3.36
N VAL A 662 -18.26 -18.93 4.17
CA VAL A 662 -19.53 -19.14 4.89
C VAL A 662 -19.32 -18.77 6.36
N ASP A 663 -20.40 -18.35 7.04
CA ASP A 663 -20.44 -18.06 8.47
C ASP A 663 -19.95 -19.23 9.31
N LEU A 664 -19.12 -18.97 10.34
CA LEU A 664 -18.68 -19.97 11.32
C LEU A 664 -19.84 -20.88 11.77
N GLU A 665 -19.65 -22.20 11.70
CA GLU A 665 -20.58 -23.13 12.32
C GLU A 665 -20.29 -23.19 13.83
N TYR A 666 -21.32 -22.96 14.63
CA TYR A 666 -21.27 -23.03 16.08
C TYR A 666 -22.01 -24.29 16.55
N THR A 667 -21.48 -24.94 17.59
CA THR A 667 -22.23 -25.93 18.36
C THR A 667 -23.39 -25.26 19.10
N GLU A 668 -24.33 -26.06 19.59
CA GLU A 668 -25.41 -25.58 20.47
C GLU A 668 -24.88 -24.88 21.73
N ASP A 669 -23.66 -25.21 22.17
CA ASP A 669 -22.98 -24.60 23.33
C ASP A 669 -22.21 -23.31 22.98
N GLY A 670 -22.22 -22.89 21.71
CA GLY A 670 -21.54 -21.68 21.23
C GLY A 670 -20.05 -21.87 20.89
N ASP A 671 -19.53 -23.09 20.94
CA ASP A 671 -18.18 -23.40 20.49
C ASP A 671 -18.10 -23.45 18.97
N VAL A 672 -17.03 -22.88 18.40
CA VAL A 672 -16.78 -22.90 16.96
C VAL A 672 -16.41 -24.31 16.51
N VAL A 673 -17.20 -24.91 15.61
CA VAL A 673 -17.00 -26.27 15.07
C VAL A 673 -15.91 -26.33 13.99
N GLY A 674 -15.55 -25.19 13.43
CA GLY A 674 -14.49 -25.04 12.41
C GLY A 674 -14.91 -24.06 11.32
N PRO A 675 -13.99 -23.66 10.43
CA PRO A 675 -14.31 -22.70 9.37
C PRO A 675 -15.12 -23.40 8.27
N PRO A 676 -16.29 -22.91 7.88
CA PRO A 676 -16.93 -23.36 6.66
C PRO A 676 -16.42 -22.49 5.52
N GLN A 677 -15.39 -23.00 4.84
CA GLN A 677 -15.11 -22.58 3.47
C GLN A 677 -15.62 -23.67 2.54
N LYS A 678 -16.42 -23.27 1.56
CA LYS A 678 -16.96 -24.22 0.58
C LYS A 678 -15.88 -24.76 -0.34
N HIS A 679 -14.75 -24.05 -0.52
CA HIS A 679 -13.59 -24.47 -1.33
C HIS A 679 -14.05 -25.18 -2.61
N ILE A 680 -15.02 -24.57 -3.32
CA ILE A 680 -15.80 -25.28 -4.34
C ILE A 680 -14.87 -25.71 -5.48
N SER A 681 -13.94 -24.83 -5.84
CA SER A 681 -12.92 -25.10 -6.85
C SER A 681 -11.98 -26.26 -6.45
N LEU A 682 -11.60 -26.37 -5.18
CA LEU A 682 -10.83 -27.51 -4.67
C LEU A 682 -11.67 -28.80 -4.67
N LEU A 683 -12.93 -28.76 -4.26
CA LEU A 683 -13.81 -29.92 -4.32
C LEU A 683 -14.04 -30.40 -5.76
N ASN A 684 -14.18 -29.47 -6.71
CA ASN A 684 -14.26 -29.78 -8.13
C ASN A 684 -12.94 -30.36 -8.68
N TRP A 685 -11.79 -29.85 -8.21
CA TRP A 685 -10.48 -30.41 -8.53
C TRP A 685 -10.33 -31.85 -8.02
N ILE A 686 -10.71 -32.10 -6.77
CA ILE A 686 -10.74 -33.44 -6.17
C ILE A 686 -11.68 -34.35 -6.95
N ARG A 687 -12.88 -33.86 -7.32
CA ARG A 687 -13.85 -34.60 -8.14
C ARG A 687 -13.24 -35.02 -9.48
N GLY A 688 -12.62 -34.08 -10.20
CA GLY A 688 -11.97 -34.35 -11.48
C GLY A 688 -10.84 -35.37 -11.34
N TYR A 689 -10.02 -35.27 -10.29
CA TYR A 689 -8.96 -36.24 -10.02
C TYR A 689 -9.53 -37.64 -9.76
N VAL A 690 -10.51 -37.75 -8.86
CA VAL A 690 -11.12 -39.04 -8.46
C VAL A 690 -11.91 -39.69 -9.59
N GLN A 691 -12.49 -38.91 -10.51
CA GLN A 691 -13.14 -39.43 -11.71
C GLN A 691 -12.15 -40.05 -12.72
N ASN A 692 -10.90 -39.60 -12.72
CA ASN A 692 -9.85 -40.04 -13.65
C ASN A 692 -8.93 -41.16 -13.10
N CYS A 693 -9.21 -41.68 -11.90
CA CYS A 693 -8.29 -42.50 -11.06
C CYS A 693 -8.11 -43.99 -11.43
#